data_AF-A0A970ZS52-F1
#
_entry.id   AF-A0A970ZS52-F1
#
_cell.length_a   1.000
_cell.length_b   1.000
_cell.length_c   1.000
_cell.angle_alpha   90.00
_cell.angle_beta   90.00
_cell.angle_gamma   90.00
#
_symmetry.space_group_name_H-M   'P 1'
#
loop_
_entity.id
_entity.type
_entity.pdbx_description
1 polymer ?
#
loop_
_entity_poly.entity_id
_entity_poly.type
_entity_poly.pdbx_seq_one_letter_code
_entity_poly.pdbx_strand_id
1 'polypeptide(L)'
;MKTFLSNSQTKVAPLFASLAMLCPLVALPVAAEDDIVLQWKFDGAEEAGEWQGKKGKAENDEAGPRPPRYPDFEAKNLAGLFQGHEGFLVVKDKERGGVKDIRFGLGESLTIEGWVKVKELRSGEMDYLLGKGRHGKLGAGLGEMNQNYAVRLKGTGAGAQLGFLLTSIDPAKKNKRDWHRWWSTATVPTAGWHHFAVVYTFGKKDSLRVYIDGRATDGVWDMGGATDLGPVTDADDLVIGTGNKRGSGESFSGWLDDLTIHRAALPAAELQTRYSFVPPPPPVTKEMVPAGEVLIQISEKGVPEANAWPEEPEVTETYREEVFGFFQWPQKYVATGVRGDRSNPSHFRASALVKLPKGKHRLLLRSRGASKLHIDGVQLLQNKFPSGDTGGHGKVSAQDEYLDLGPDFRFAPPGNRETWCEFESDGGEHFVILETMVGGVAGRSKRRPELGETVVAISLEGSEHWSLLSPGEREVAYNDKGWAAYEEERRDWLDRVNAKARAEKRAEHAGYWATRREAASKWLATAKEVEIPALPAGYPANNEIDHFIADRILQVEAESKAAGEGEIHYFEQIQPLLEAKCYSCHRGGKAKGDLRLDQHHFALEGGKSDGPAIIPGDVNGSSLLYRISEDAGDDIMPPKEPRFTKAEVALLTRWVEEGAVWPQFDVDRFEMTGPADDLSFLRRLSLDTIGVPPSEEEIAAYLADPVEKRRERAIDRFLQDDRWADQWMGYWQDVLAENPNIINPTLNNTGPFRWWLHESLLDNKPVDLFVTELIRMEGSERFGGPAGFATASQNDVPMAAKGMIVSAAFLGIEMKCARCHDAPTHKWKQEDLFELAAMLKEDVIKLPESSSVPMDRLEQTGREPLIEVTLAPGSEVKPAWPFPKLVKEESAVRLAEHPDDPRDRLAALITAPENQRFAKVIVNRLWARLMGRGLVENVDDWEQSDPSHPELLTWLGQELVRADYDLKAVARLILASQAYQRAVDPLLTKPSPLYIAPVARRLTAEQIVDSLFSATGKPFVLEEVSLDIDSVRALSSSVTLGKPERAWMLTSTSNERDRPSLSLPRIQAVASIMQTFGWRGARQDPTSVREVDPNVLQPAILANGVMGTWLTRLSDDHGMTHVVMEDQTVEELVDRLFLRLLTREPSALEKERYVKFLSEGYADRVIPEAERVVAKPDGPRVPEKFVSWSNHLDGEANTIAQEKEEAARRGNPPTNALTTDWRLRMEDVLWAMLNSSEWIYTR
;
A
#
# COMPACT_ATOMS: atom_id res chain seq x y z
N MET A 1 38.33 -35.07 -0.70
CA MET A 1 39.69 -34.99 -0.11
C MET A 1 39.52 -34.78 1.38
N LYS A 2 39.57 -35.82 2.22
CA LYS A 2 40.75 -36.37 2.91
C LYS A 2 41.45 -35.38 3.88
N THR A 3 41.16 -35.57 5.18
CA THR A 3 42.06 -35.59 6.37
C THR A 3 43.03 -34.43 6.62
N PHE A 4 42.97 -33.87 7.85
CA PHE A 4 44.14 -33.71 8.73
C PHE A 4 43.74 -33.71 10.21
N LEU A 5 44.45 -34.52 11.00
CA LEU A 5 44.49 -34.63 12.47
C LEU A 5 45.80 -34.00 12.97
N SER A 6 45.82 -33.31 14.12
CA SER A 6 46.56 -33.73 15.32
C SER A 6 46.69 -32.65 16.41
N ASN A 7 46.18 -32.98 17.61
CA ASN A 7 46.65 -32.74 18.99
C ASN A 7 47.75 -31.71 19.32
N SER A 8 47.48 -30.93 20.38
CA SER A 8 48.36 -30.86 21.57
C SER A 8 47.58 -30.48 22.84
N GLN A 9 47.74 -31.28 23.89
CA GLN A 9 47.25 -31.06 25.26
C GLN A 9 48.18 -30.14 26.05
N THR A 10 47.63 -29.31 26.94
CA THR A 10 48.16 -29.12 28.32
C THR A 10 47.08 -28.60 29.27
N LYS A 11 47.01 -29.21 30.46
CA LYS A 11 46.11 -28.93 31.60
C LYS A 11 46.64 -27.77 32.45
N VAL A 12 45.75 -26.95 33.03
CA VAL A 12 45.83 -26.41 34.40
C VAL A 12 44.39 -26.21 34.97
N ALA A 13 44.21 -26.54 36.24
CA ALA A 13 42.96 -26.59 37.03
C ALA A 13 42.39 -25.20 37.43
N PRO A 14 41.19 -25.18 38.06
CA PRO A 14 41.12 -24.87 39.50
C PRO A 14 40.14 -25.79 40.26
N LEU A 15 40.53 -26.44 41.36
CA LEU A 15 40.33 -26.01 42.76
C LEU A 15 39.05 -25.19 43.04
N PHE A 16 37.98 -25.85 43.49
CA PHE A 16 37.35 -25.52 44.78
C PHE A 16 36.82 -26.80 45.43
N ALA A 17 37.00 -26.86 46.75
CA ALA A 17 37.10 -28.06 47.55
C ALA A 17 35.77 -28.52 48.16
N SER A 18 35.76 -29.83 48.39
CA SER A 18 34.86 -30.65 49.22
C SER A 18 34.33 -29.99 50.50
N LEU A 19 33.03 -30.18 50.73
CA LEU A 19 32.52 -30.57 52.05
C LEU A 19 31.39 -31.59 51.86
N ALA A 20 31.76 -32.86 51.74
CA ALA A 20 30.84 -33.98 51.89
C ALA A 20 30.66 -34.23 53.40
N MET A 21 29.54 -33.76 53.97
CA MET A 21 29.08 -34.26 55.27
C MET A 21 28.23 -35.50 55.03
N LEU A 22 28.68 -36.61 55.61
CA LEU A 22 27.86 -37.78 55.91
C LEU A 22 26.62 -37.35 56.71
N CYS A 23 25.45 -37.47 56.11
CA CYS A 23 24.17 -37.55 56.81
C CYS A 23 23.43 -38.77 56.25
N PRO A 24 22.85 -39.63 57.08
CA PRO A 24 22.23 -40.86 56.61
C PRO A 24 21.06 -40.51 55.70
N LEU A 25 20.88 -41.28 54.61
CA LEU A 25 19.62 -41.32 53.87
C LEU A 25 18.49 -41.61 54.88
N VAL A 26 17.78 -40.56 55.29
CA VAL A 26 16.40 -40.71 55.71
C VAL A 26 15.61 -40.63 54.41
N ALA A 27 15.19 -41.78 53.91
CA ALA A 27 14.14 -41.83 52.91
C ALA A 27 12.93 -41.09 53.52
N LEU A 28 12.68 -39.88 53.04
CA LEU A 28 11.41 -39.22 53.27
C LEU A 28 10.35 -40.04 52.51
N PRO A 29 9.19 -40.31 53.13
CA PRO A 29 8.15 -41.07 52.45
C PRO A 29 7.72 -40.27 51.22
N VAL A 30 8.03 -40.79 50.03
CA VAL A 30 7.29 -40.48 48.81
C VAL A 30 5.83 -40.83 49.13
N ALA A 31 4.88 -39.93 48.82
CA ALA A 31 3.46 -40.26 48.93
C ALA A 31 3.22 -41.62 48.28
N ALA A 32 2.64 -42.56 49.01
CA ALA A 32 2.36 -43.87 48.45
C ALA A 32 1.43 -43.68 47.24
N GLU A 33 1.58 -44.48 46.18
CA GLU A 33 0.63 -44.55 45.06
C GLU A 33 -0.83 -44.69 45.55
N ASP A 34 -1.01 -45.22 46.76
CA ASP A 34 -2.27 -45.38 47.50
C ASP A 34 -2.97 -44.06 47.89
N ASP A 35 -2.32 -42.89 47.82
CA ASP A 35 -2.91 -41.58 48.19
C ASP A 35 -3.50 -40.78 47.01
N ILE A 36 -3.22 -41.20 45.76
CA ILE A 36 -3.78 -40.57 44.55
C ILE A 36 -5.22 -41.05 44.33
N VAL A 37 -6.16 -40.10 44.34
CA VAL A 37 -7.57 -40.37 44.07
C VAL A 37 -7.81 -40.41 42.57
N LEU A 38 -7.39 -39.37 41.84
CA LEU A 38 -7.49 -39.25 40.38
C LEU A 38 -6.35 -38.39 39.82
N GLN A 39 -5.93 -38.73 38.60
CA GLN A 39 -4.89 -38.02 37.85
C GLN A 39 -5.28 -37.93 36.37
N TRP A 40 -4.99 -36.79 35.74
CA TRP A 40 -5.12 -36.52 34.31
C TRP A 40 -3.79 -35.96 33.78
N LYS A 41 -3.06 -36.79 33.03
CA LYS A 41 -1.84 -36.42 32.28
C LYS A 41 -2.14 -36.03 30.84
N PHE A 42 -3.34 -36.32 30.35
CA PHE A 42 -3.81 -36.00 29.00
C PHE A 42 -2.90 -36.55 27.87
N ASP A 43 -2.18 -37.64 28.14
CA ASP A 43 -1.22 -38.28 27.22
C ASP A 43 -1.86 -39.32 26.27
N GLY A 44 -3.19 -39.40 26.27
CA GLY A 44 -3.96 -40.33 25.45
C GLY A 44 -4.26 -41.68 26.11
N ALA A 45 -3.78 -41.93 27.34
CA ALA A 45 -4.20 -43.07 28.14
C ALA A 45 -5.69 -42.98 28.55
N GLU A 46 -6.26 -44.11 28.98
CA GLU A 46 -7.64 -44.15 29.47
C GLU A 46 -7.73 -43.50 30.86
N GLU A 47 -8.24 -42.27 30.89
CA GLU A 47 -8.37 -41.46 32.09
C GLU A 47 -9.82 -41.37 32.58
N ALA A 48 -9.98 -40.93 33.82
CA ALA A 48 -11.28 -40.82 34.47
C ALA A 48 -12.15 -39.71 33.87
N GLY A 49 -13.27 -40.06 33.24
CA GLY A 49 -14.33 -39.11 32.86
C GLY A 49 -14.58 -39.04 31.35
N GLU A 50 -15.66 -38.37 30.97
CA GLU A 50 -16.09 -38.24 29.59
C GLU A 50 -16.04 -36.77 29.15
N TRP A 51 -15.46 -36.53 27.97
CA TRP A 51 -15.47 -35.21 27.34
C TRP A 51 -16.87 -34.84 26.84
N GLN A 52 -17.27 -33.61 27.09
CA GLN A 52 -18.55 -33.03 26.68
C GLN A 52 -18.36 -31.62 26.08
N GLY A 53 -19.39 -31.08 25.43
CA GLY A 53 -19.37 -29.81 24.69
C GLY A 53 -19.60 -30.01 23.19
N LYS A 54 -19.79 -28.94 22.40
CA LYS A 54 -20.09 -29.11 20.95
C LYS A 54 -18.88 -29.61 20.17
N LYS A 55 -17.66 -29.37 20.67
CA LYS A 55 -16.44 -29.83 20.01
C LYS A 55 -16.03 -31.25 20.37
N GLY A 56 -16.47 -31.79 21.52
CA GLY A 56 -16.34 -33.21 21.91
C GLY A 56 -14.93 -33.81 21.78
N LYS A 57 -14.21 -33.94 22.91
CA LYS A 57 -12.75 -34.22 23.03
C LYS A 57 -11.93 -33.10 22.39
N ALA A 58 -11.24 -32.32 23.22
CA ALA A 58 -10.24 -31.42 22.71
C ALA A 58 -9.07 -32.21 22.12
N GLU A 59 -8.41 -31.66 21.12
CA GLU A 59 -7.24 -32.23 20.46
C GLU A 59 -6.22 -32.69 21.52
N ASN A 60 -6.06 -34.00 21.70
CA ASN A 60 -5.15 -34.60 22.70
C ASN A 60 -3.67 -34.57 22.25
N ASP A 61 -3.31 -33.75 21.26
CA ASP A 61 -1.96 -33.69 20.67
C ASP A 61 -1.24 -32.36 20.95
N GLU A 62 -1.78 -31.54 21.86
CA GLU A 62 -1.25 -30.23 22.21
C GLU A 62 0.01 -30.34 23.08
N ALA A 63 0.95 -29.42 22.90
CA ALA A 63 2.22 -29.45 23.61
C ALA A 63 2.07 -29.05 25.09
N GLY A 64 2.32 -30.01 25.99
CA GLY A 64 2.46 -29.78 27.43
C GLY A 64 3.77 -29.04 27.79
N PRO A 65 4.05 -28.84 29.09
CA PRO A 65 5.36 -28.42 29.56
C PRO A 65 6.44 -29.40 29.07
N ARG A 66 7.55 -28.90 28.51
CA ARG A 66 8.63 -29.71 27.90
C ARG A 66 10.04 -29.13 28.17
N PRO A 67 11.09 -29.96 28.13
CA PRO A 67 12.48 -29.50 28.11
C PRO A 67 12.81 -28.64 26.88
N PRO A 68 13.79 -27.71 26.98
CA PRO A 68 14.60 -27.45 28.16
C PRO A 68 13.89 -26.61 29.23
N ARG A 69 12.73 -26.00 28.91
CA ARG A 69 12.03 -25.04 29.78
C ARG A 69 11.50 -25.65 31.06
N TYR A 70 10.92 -26.84 30.95
CA TYR A 70 10.39 -27.61 32.06
C TYR A 70 11.13 -28.96 32.05
N PRO A 71 12.33 -29.02 32.66
CA PRO A 71 13.24 -30.16 32.51
C PRO A 71 12.71 -31.45 33.14
N ASP A 72 11.72 -31.36 34.02
CA ASP A 72 11.12 -32.50 34.70
C ASP A 72 10.09 -33.26 33.85
N PHE A 73 9.73 -32.73 32.67
CA PHE A 73 8.81 -33.35 31.73
C PHE A 73 9.52 -34.07 30.59
N GLU A 74 8.82 -34.99 29.93
CA GLU A 74 9.33 -35.63 28.71
C GLU A 74 9.30 -34.69 27.50
N ALA A 75 10.21 -34.88 26.55
CA ALA A 75 10.31 -34.05 25.34
C ALA A 75 9.05 -34.05 24.46
N LYS A 76 8.17 -35.06 24.61
CA LYS A 76 6.92 -35.21 23.86
C LYS A 76 5.68 -35.08 24.74
N ASN A 77 5.81 -34.53 25.95
CA ASN A 77 4.71 -34.39 26.89
C ASN A 77 3.50 -33.66 26.27
N LEU A 78 2.29 -34.14 26.55
CA LEU A 78 1.03 -33.65 25.98
C LEU A 78 0.20 -32.96 27.07
N ALA A 79 -0.85 -32.25 26.66
CA ALA A 79 -1.74 -31.57 27.57
C ALA A 79 -3.19 -31.52 27.06
N GLY A 80 -4.15 -31.37 27.98
CA GLY A 80 -5.55 -31.18 27.66
C GLY A 80 -5.88 -29.73 27.34
N LEU A 81 -6.35 -29.45 26.12
CA LEU A 81 -6.82 -28.12 25.73
C LEU A 81 -8.30 -27.92 26.13
N PHE A 82 -8.62 -26.84 26.82
CA PHE A 82 -9.97 -26.44 27.19
C PHE A 82 -10.33 -25.15 26.43
N GLN A 83 -11.41 -25.21 25.64
CA GLN A 83 -11.82 -24.11 24.75
C GLN A 83 -13.08 -23.40 25.29
N GLY A 84 -13.05 -23.02 26.57
CA GLY A 84 -14.20 -22.45 27.27
C GLY A 84 -15.37 -23.44 27.32
N HIS A 85 -16.59 -22.95 27.18
CA HIS A 85 -17.80 -23.77 27.31
C HIS A 85 -18.01 -24.83 26.22
N GLU A 86 -17.14 -24.87 25.20
CA GLU A 86 -17.25 -25.79 24.05
C GLU A 86 -16.54 -27.13 24.26
N GLY A 87 -15.74 -27.29 25.34
CA GLY A 87 -15.04 -28.53 25.67
C GLY A 87 -14.67 -28.62 27.16
N PHE A 88 -15.23 -29.60 27.87
CA PHE A 88 -15.00 -29.84 29.30
C PHE A 88 -15.13 -31.33 29.64
N LEU A 89 -14.65 -31.75 30.81
CA LEU A 89 -14.65 -33.15 31.22
C LEU A 89 -15.58 -33.39 32.41
N VAL A 90 -16.37 -34.46 32.38
CA VAL A 90 -17.31 -34.84 33.45
C VAL A 90 -16.96 -36.22 34.00
N VAL A 91 -16.77 -36.29 35.31
CA VAL A 91 -16.42 -37.50 36.05
C VAL A 91 -17.61 -37.92 36.90
N LYS A 92 -18.23 -39.04 36.56
CA LYS A 92 -19.39 -39.58 37.28
C LYS A 92 -18.99 -40.12 38.66
N ASP A 93 -19.66 -39.61 39.70
CA ASP A 93 -19.34 -39.96 41.09
C ASP A 93 -20.02 -41.26 41.57
N LYS A 94 -21.21 -41.58 41.04
CA LYS A 94 -22.01 -42.76 41.45
C LYS A 94 -21.34 -44.11 41.20
N GLU A 95 -20.26 -44.15 40.43
CA GLU A 95 -19.58 -45.36 39.97
C GLU A 95 -18.25 -45.61 40.69
N ARG A 96 -17.89 -44.77 41.68
CA ARG A 96 -16.57 -44.78 42.30
C ARG A 96 -16.66 -45.06 43.80
N GLY A 97 -16.02 -46.14 44.25
CA GLY A 97 -15.86 -46.51 45.66
C GLY A 97 -14.45 -47.02 45.94
N GLY A 98 -14.04 -47.02 47.22
CA GLY A 98 -12.67 -47.36 47.63
C GLY A 98 -11.71 -46.15 47.53
N VAL A 99 -10.42 -46.40 47.26
CA VAL A 99 -9.37 -45.35 47.20
C VAL A 99 -9.61 -44.26 46.14
N LYS A 100 -10.49 -44.50 45.16
CA LYS A 100 -10.88 -43.56 44.09
C LYS A 100 -12.12 -42.71 44.42
N ASP A 101 -12.61 -42.74 45.66
CA ASP A 101 -13.71 -41.89 46.12
C ASP A 101 -13.27 -40.41 46.07
N ILE A 102 -14.09 -39.53 45.49
CA ILE A 102 -13.83 -38.08 45.38
C ILE A 102 -14.68 -37.26 46.39
N ARG A 103 -15.35 -37.93 47.34
CA ARG A 103 -16.08 -37.33 48.45
C ARG A 103 -15.14 -37.19 49.66
N PHE A 104 -15.02 -35.98 50.19
CA PHE A 104 -14.14 -35.66 51.31
C PHE A 104 -14.97 -35.22 52.51
N GLY A 105 -14.89 -35.93 53.64
CA GLY A 105 -15.62 -35.66 54.86
C GLY A 105 -14.86 -34.78 55.86
N LEU A 106 -15.49 -34.54 57.01
CA LEU A 106 -14.87 -33.84 58.14
C LEU A 106 -13.61 -34.59 58.61
N GLY A 107 -12.50 -33.87 58.72
CA GLY A 107 -11.19 -34.40 59.16
C GLY A 107 -10.33 -34.96 58.03
N GLU A 108 -10.87 -35.16 56.83
CA GLU A 108 -10.12 -35.63 55.67
C GLU A 108 -9.33 -34.50 55.01
N SER A 109 -8.17 -34.85 54.46
CA SER A 109 -7.30 -33.92 53.75
C SER A 109 -7.41 -34.10 52.25
N LEU A 110 -7.37 -32.98 51.55
CA LEU A 110 -7.45 -32.85 50.11
C LEU A 110 -6.22 -32.09 49.65
N THR A 111 -5.50 -32.63 48.66
CA THR A 111 -4.58 -31.84 47.84
C THR A 111 -5.04 -31.90 46.40
N ILE A 112 -5.16 -30.75 45.76
CA ILE A 112 -5.43 -30.63 44.33
C ILE A 112 -4.25 -29.89 43.73
N GLU A 113 -3.50 -30.55 42.85
CA GLU A 113 -2.39 -29.92 42.14
C GLU A 113 -2.48 -30.16 40.63
N GLY A 114 -1.76 -29.36 39.85
CA GLY A 114 -1.68 -29.55 38.41
C GLY A 114 -0.94 -28.41 37.73
N TRP A 115 -0.74 -28.58 36.43
CA TRP A 115 -0.14 -27.58 35.56
C TRP A 115 -1.20 -26.88 34.74
N VAL A 116 -1.06 -25.56 34.60
CA VAL A 116 -2.01 -24.71 33.88
C VAL A 116 -1.28 -23.74 32.98
N LYS A 117 -1.80 -23.56 31.76
CA LYS A 117 -1.42 -22.50 30.84
C LYS A 117 -2.68 -21.77 30.39
N VAL A 118 -2.79 -20.48 30.71
CA VAL A 118 -3.99 -19.69 30.42
C VAL A 118 -3.95 -19.19 28.98
N LYS A 119 -5.01 -19.40 28.18
CA LYS A 119 -5.13 -18.83 26.83
C LYS A 119 -5.79 -17.46 26.87
N GLU A 120 -6.90 -17.35 27.59
CA GLU A 120 -7.68 -16.12 27.73
C GLU A 120 -8.35 -16.09 29.10
N LEU A 121 -8.30 -14.94 29.79
CA LEU A 121 -9.03 -14.71 31.04
C LEU A 121 -9.21 -13.21 31.26
N ARG A 122 -10.45 -12.70 31.25
CA ARG A 122 -10.71 -11.26 31.40
C ARG A 122 -10.62 -10.82 32.86
N SER A 123 -10.30 -9.55 33.09
CA SER A 123 -10.28 -8.99 34.44
C SER A 123 -11.68 -9.13 35.10
N GLY A 124 -11.72 -9.73 36.28
CA GLY A 124 -12.94 -10.02 37.03
C GLY A 124 -13.66 -11.33 36.66
N GLU A 125 -13.31 -11.98 35.55
CA GLU A 125 -13.84 -13.29 35.13
C GLU A 125 -13.36 -14.39 36.07
N MET A 126 -14.21 -15.39 36.35
CA MET A 126 -13.97 -16.44 37.36
C MET A 126 -14.18 -17.84 36.77
N ASP A 127 -13.12 -18.41 36.21
CA ASP A 127 -13.18 -19.69 35.51
C ASP A 127 -12.92 -20.86 36.45
N TYR A 128 -13.60 -21.98 36.19
CA TYR A 128 -13.37 -23.23 36.91
C TYR A 128 -12.27 -24.03 36.24
N LEU A 129 -11.21 -24.32 36.98
CA LEU A 129 -10.28 -25.38 36.60
C LEU A 129 -10.95 -26.73 36.87
N LEU A 130 -11.54 -26.88 38.06
CA LEU A 130 -12.40 -28.00 38.40
C LEU A 130 -13.36 -27.67 39.54
N GLY A 131 -14.48 -28.39 39.60
CA GLY A 131 -15.45 -28.29 40.69
C GLY A 131 -16.26 -29.56 40.85
N LYS A 132 -16.42 -30.02 42.10
CA LYS A 132 -17.35 -31.09 42.46
C LYS A 132 -18.65 -30.50 43.00
N GLY A 133 -19.74 -30.89 42.38
CA GLY A 133 -21.07 -30.36 42.66
C GLY A 133 -21.43 -29.13 41.82
N ARG A 134 -22.70 -28.76 41.87
CA ARG A 134 -23.29 -27.63 41.15
C ARG A 134 -23.34 -27.89 39.63
N HIS A 135 -23.75 -29.10 39.24
CA HIS A 135 -23.77 -29.58 37.84
C HIS A 135 -25.06 -29.26 37.05
N GLY A 136 -25.89 -28.33 37.52
CA GLY A 136 -27.11 -27.87 36.83
C GLY A 136 -28.13 -28.99 36.57
N LYS A 137 -28.79 -28.95 35.40
CA LYS A 137 -29.87 -29.90 35.00
C LYS A 137 -29.42 -31.35 34.80
N LEU A 138 -28.11 -31.64 34.90
CA LEU A 138 -27.54 -32.97 34.65
C LEU A 138 -27.14 -33.71 35.94
N GLY A 139 -27.16 -33.03 37.10
CA GLY A 139 -27.01 -33.64 38.42
C GLY A 139 -28.35 -34.16 38.98
N ALA A 140 -28.31 -34.99 40.02
CA ALA A 140 -29.47 -35.69 40.60
C ALA A 140 -30.48 -34.80 41.35
N GLY A 141 -30.83 -33.61 40.83
CA GLY A 141 -31.85 -32.73 41.40
C GLY A 141 -31.44 -32.02 42.69
N LEU A 142 -30.14 -31.89 42.97
CA LEU A 142 -29.61 -31.38 44.25
C LEU A 142 -29.62 -29.84 44.39
N GLY A 143 -30.05 -29.11 43.35
CA GLY A 143 -30.26 -27.65 43.36
C GLY A 143 -29.02 -26.81 43.01
N GLU A 144 -29.23 -25.53 42.67
CA GLU A 144 -28.17 -24.62 42.18
C GLU A 144 -27.12 -24.19 43.23
N MET A 145 -27.34 -24.56 44.50
CA MET A 145 -26.47 -24.21 45.63
C MET A 145 -25.60 -25.40 46.08
N ASN A 146 -25.50 -26.44 45.25
CA ASN A 146 -24.88 -27.71 45.61
C ASN A 146 -23.38 -27.83 45.31
N GLN A 147 -22.53 -26.96 45.84
CA GLN A 147 -21.08 -27.05 45.60
C GLN A 147 -20.35 -27.73 46.76
N ASN A 148 -19.57 -28.78 46.49
CA ASN A 148 -18.79 -29.45 47.53
C ASN A 148 -17.46 -28.70 47.72
N TYR A 149 -16.65 -28.70 46.66
CA TYR A 149 -15.42 -27.91 46.56
C TYR A 149 -15.12 -27.56 45.08
N ALA A 150 -14.32 -26.52 44.84
CA ALA A 150 -13.83 -26.14 43.52
C ALA A 150 -12.51 -25.36 43.59
N VAL A 151 -11.71 -25.49 42.53
CA VAL A 151 -10.53 -24.67 42.26
C VAL A 151 -10.79 -23.81 41.03
N ARG A 152 -10.52 -22.50 41.16
CA ARG A 152 -10.87 -21.49 40.15
C ARG A 152 -9.74 -20.51 39.89
N LEU A 153 -9.81 -19.84 38.75
CA LEU A 153 -8.96 -18.71 38.40
C LEU A 153 -9.79 -17.43 38.32
N LYS A 154 -9.26 -16.31 38.82
CA LYS A 154 -9.87 -14.98 38.67
C LYS A 154 -8.93 -14.01 37.97
N GLY A 155 -9.34 -13.46 36.84
CA GLY A 155 -8.52 -12.50 36.09
C GLY A 155 -8.33 -11.18 36.84
N THR A 156 -7.12 -10.65 36.84
CA THR A 156 -6.78 -9.37 37.50
C THR A 156 -6.13 -8.33 36.57
N GLY A 157 -5.90 -8.67 35.30
CA GLY A 157 -5.15 -7.85 34.35
C GLY A 157 -3.63 -8.01 34.44
N ALA A 158 -3.09 -8.46 35.59
CA ALA A 158 -1.66 -8.79 35.78
C ALA A 158 -1.39 -10.31 35.80
N GLY A 159 -2.43 -11.12 35.74
CA GLY A 159 -2.40 -12.57 35.91
C GLY A 159 -3.75 -13.10 36.39
N ALA A 160 -3.76 -14.32 36.94
CA ALA A 160 -4.94 -14.96 37.51
C ALA A 160 -4.76 -15.28 39.00
N GLN A 161 -5.64 -14.80 39.88
CA GLN A 161 -5.67 -15.26 41.26
C GLN A 161 -6.21 -16.70 41.30
N LEU A 162 -5.55 -17.57 42.06
CA LEU A 162 -6.01 -18.92 42.31
C LEU A 162 -7.02 -18.90 43.47
N GLY A 163 -8.16 -19.53 43.27
CA GLY A 163 -9.27 -19.53 44.21
C GLY A 163 -9.63 -20.93 44.67
N PHE A 164 -9.94 -21.06 45.96
CA PHE A 164 -10.52 -22.26 46.54
C PHE A 164 -11.92 -21.94 47.07
N LEU A 165 -12.87 -22.80 46.74
CA LEU A 165 -14.28 -22.65 47.10
C LEU A 165 -14.76 -23.94 47.73
N LEU A 166 -15.51 -23.86 48.82
CA LEU A 166 -16.22 -25.00 49.39
C LEU A 166 -17.54 -24.52 50.01
N THR A 167 -18.49 -25.43 50.20
CA THR A 167 -19.65 -25.16 51.08
C THR A 167 -19.67 -26.11 52.23
N SER A 168 -20.01 -25.60 53.42
CA SER A 168 -20.19 -26.40 54.61
C SER A 168 -21.65 -26.43 55.02
N ILE A 169 -22.04 -27.44 55.80
CA ILE A 169 -23.34 -27.48 56.47
C ILE A 169 -23.10 -27.24 57.95
N ASP A 170 -23.79 -26.25 58.51
CA ASP A 170 -23.75 -25.93 59.94
C ASP A 170 -24.88 -26.67 60.67
N PRO A 171 -24.59 -27.77 61.41
CA PRO A 171 -25.62 -28.52 62.13
C PRO A 171 -26.26 -27.68 63.24
N ALA A 172 -25.54 -26.70 63.79
CA ALA A 172 -26.05 -25.81 64.83
C ALA A 172 -27.05 -24.77 64.29
N LYS A 173 -27.11 -24.56 62.97
CA LYS A 173 -28.04 -23.61 62.32
C LYS A 173 -29.06 -24.30 61.41
N LYS A 174 -29.71 -25.36 61.90
CA LYS A 174 -30.72 -26.12 61.14
C LYS A 174 -30.19 -26.64 59.80
N ASN A 175 -28.93 -27.11 59.78
CA ASN A 175 -28.24 -27.56 58.58
C ASN A 175 -28.17 -26.50 57.46
N LYS A 176 -28.03 -25.22 57.84
CA LYS A 176 -27.84 -24.15 56.87
C LYS A 176 -26.52 -24.38 56.11
N ARG A 177 -26.57 -24.22 54.79
CA ARG A 177 -25.38 -24.22 53.92
C ARG A 177 -24.73 -22.84 53.94
N ASP A 178 -23.44 -22.79 54.22
CA ASP A 178 -22.63 -21.58 54.18
C ASP A 178 -21.48 -21.74 53.15
N TRP A 179 -21.22 -20.69 52.38
CA TRP A 179 -20.20 -20.68 51.31
C TRP A 179 -18.90 -20.09 51.82
N HIS A 180 -17.79 -20.76 51.57
CA HIS A 180 -16.47 -20.30 51.94
C HIS A 180 -15.63 -20.17 50.68
N ARG A 181 -15.16 -18.95 50.39
CA ARG A 181 -14.34 -18.66 49.22
C ARG A 181 -13.09 -17.92 49.61
N TRP A 182 -11.97 -18.42 49.11
CA TRP A 182 -10.65 -17.87 49.30
C TRP A 182 -10.01 -17.54 47.95
N TRP A 183 -9.25 -16.46 47.88
CA TRP A 183 -8.46 -16.05 46.72
C TRP A 183 -7.02 -15.76 47.12
N SER A 184 -6.06 -16.22 46.32
CA SER A 184 -4.63 -15.95 46.54
C SER A 184 -4.30 -14.48 46.37
N THR A 185 -3.30 -14.03 47.14
CA THR A 185 -2.68 -12.70 46.93
C THR A 185 -1.74 -12.72 45.74
N ALA A 186 -0.96 -13.80 45.58
CA ALA A 186 -0.16 -14.02 44.37
C ALA A 186 -1.03 -14.42 43.18
N THR A 187 -0.55 -14.15 41.97
CA THR A 187 -1.22 -14.51 40.71
C THR A 187 -0.43 -15.58 39.97
N VAL A 188 -1.14 -16.53 39.37
CA VAL A 188 -0.64 -17.37 38.29
C VAL A 188 -0.43 -16.47 37.06
N PRO A 189 0.78 -16.38 36.50
CA PRO A 189 1.02 -15.64 35.26
C PRO A 189 0.25 -16.26 34.08
N THR A 190 -0.04 -15.45 33.06
CA THR A 190 -0.81 -15.89 31.88
C THR A 190 0.07 -16.39 30.74
N ALA A 191 1.39 -16.31 30.86
CA ALA A 191 2.36 -16.71 29.85
C ALA A 191 3.18 -17.90 30.35
N GLY A 192 3.40 -18.91 29.51
CA GLY A 192 4.02 -20.17 29.91
C GLY A 192 3.12 -21.10 30.75
N TRP A 193 3.69 -22.24 31.13
CA TRP A 193 3.11 -23.24 32.02
C TRP A 193 3.46 -22.97 33.48
N HIS A 194 2.46 -23.11 34.36
CA HIS A 194 2.58 -22.86 35.80
C HIS A 194 2.03 -24.03 36.60
N HIS A 195 2.68 -24.34 37.72
CA HIS A 195 2.19 -25.35 38.65
C HIS A 195 1.35 -24.69 39.73
N PHE A 196 0.21 -25.30 40.08
CA PHE A 196 -0.60 -24.88 41.22
C PHE A 196 -0.85 -26.04 42.15
N ALA A 197 -0.99 -25.76 43.44
CA ALA A 197 -1.46 -26.74 44.42
C ALA A 197 -2.32 -26.08 45.51
N VAL A 198 -3.43 -26.72 45.87
CA VAL A 198 -4.33 -26.34 46.95
C VAL A 198 -4.43 -27.49 47.94
N VAL A 199 -3.95 -27.28 49.16
CA VAL A 199 -3.97 -28.25 50.26
C VAL A 199 -4.95 -27.77 51.33
N TYR A 200 -5.92 -28.60 51.70
CA TYR A 200 -6.90 -28.28 52.73
C TYR A 200 -7.30 -29.50 53.55
N THR A 201 -7.39 -29.36 54.88
CA THR A 201 -8.01 -30.36 55.75
C THR A 201 -9.37 -29.86 56.19
N PHE A 202 -10.42 -30.55 55.74
CA PHE A 202 -11.78 -30.16 56.07
C PHE A 202 -12.03 -30.26 57.58
N GLY A 203 -12.64 -29.22 58.16
CA GLY A 203 -12.84 -29.12 59.60
C GLY A 203 -11.66 -28.53 60.40
N LYS A 204 -10.60 -28.08 59.72
CA LYS A 204 -9.49 -27.32 60.33
C LYS A 204 -9.34 -25.99 59.60
N LYS A 205 -9.95 -24.93 60.13
CA LYS A 205 -10.03 -23.62 59.44
C LYS A 205 -8.67 -23.06 58.99
N ASP A 206 -7.60 -23.29 59.76
CA ASP A 206 -6.27 -22.75 59.49
C ASP A 206 -5.38 -23.68 58.65
N SER A 207 -5.96 -24.73 58.03
CA SER A 207 -5.20 -25.75 57.28
C SER A 207 -4.97 -25.43 55.81
N LEU A 208 -5.61 -24.40 55.26
CA LEU A 208 -5.49 -24.04 53.84
C LEU A 208 -4.07 -23.57 53.53
N ARG A 209 -3.40 -24.28 52.62
CA ARG A 209 -2.10 -23.89 52.06
C ARG A 209 -2.18 -23.95 50.55
N VAL A 210 -1.75 -22.89 49.89
CA VAL A 210 -1.81 -22.77 48.43
C VAL A 210 -0.42 -22.45 47.90
N TYR A 211 -0.05 -23.11 46.81
CA TYR A 211 1.24 -22.94 46.14
C TYR A 211 1.02 -22.58 44.68
N ILE A 212 1.84 -21.65 44.18
CA ILE A 212 1.96 -21.29 42.77
C ILE A 212 3.44 -21.37 42.42
N ASP A 213 3.79 -22.18 41.43
CA ASP A 213 5.17 -22.46 40.99
C ASP A 213 6.08 -22.88 42.16
N GLY A 214 5.56 -23.78 43.00
CA GLY A 214 6.24 -24.26 44.21
C GLY A 214 6.34 -23.24 45.35
N ARG A 215 5.88 -21.99 45.18
CA ARG A 215 5.94 -20.96 46.22
C ARG A 215 4.61 -20.86 46.97
N ALA A 216 4.67 -20.93 48.29
CA ALA A 216 3.48 -20.71 49.13
C ALA A 216 2.96 -19.28 48.95
N THR A 217 1.64 -19.11 48.90
CA THR A 217 0.97 -17.81 48.84
C THR A 217 -0.08 -17.68 49.93
N ASP A 218 -0.14 -16.49 50.51
CA ASP A 218 -1.26 -16.05 51.34
C ASP A 218 -2.47 -15.70 50.46
N GLY A 219 -3.59 -15.35 51.09
CA GLY A 219 -4.80 -14.92 50.40
C GLY A 219 -5.92 -14.53 51.34
N VAL A 220 -7.06 -14.17 50.76
CA VAL A 220 -8.18 -13.54 51.45
C VAL A 220 -9.42 -14.39 51.32
N TRP A 221 -10.07 -14.69 52.45
CA TRP A 221 -11.43 -15.22 52.46
C TRP A 221 -12.42 -14.07 52.21
N ASP A 222 -12.95 -13.96 50.99
CA ASP A 222 -13.90 -12.90 50.62
C ASP A 222 -15.37 -13.30 50.86
N MET A 223 -15.62 -14.58 51.16
CA MET A 223 -16.95 -15.12 51.44
C MET A 223 -16.85 -16.17 52.54
N GLY A 224 -17.70 -16.06 53.57
CA GLY A 224 -17.90 -17.04 54.66
C GLY A 224 -16.74 -17.29 55.63
N GLY A 225 -15.52 -16.84 55.32
CA GLY A 225 -14.34 -17.03 56.16
C GLY A 225 -13.83 -18.48 56.18
N ALA A 226 -12.73 -18.73 56.88
CA ALA A 226 -12.25 -20.07 57.17
C ALA A 226 -13.24 -20.81 58.11
N THR A 227 -13.34 -22.13 58.01
CA THR A 227 -14.37 -22.91 58.75
C THR A 227 -13.84 -24.21 59.35
N ASP A 228 -14.34 -24.54 60.55
CA ASP A 228 -14.11 -25.82 61.24
C ASP A 228 -15.21 -26.86 60.92
N LEU A 229 -16.09 -26.55 59.97
CA LEU A 229 -17.13 -27.46 59.48
C LEU A 229 -16.60 -28.29 58.30
N GLY A 230 -17.15 -29.49 58.13
CA GLY A 230 -16.90 -30.34 56.97
C GLY A 230 -17.61 -29.81 55.73
N PRO A 231 -17.20 -30.21 54.51
CA PRO A 231 -17.84 -29.76 53.30
C PRO A 231 -19.18 -30.49 53.13
N VAL A 232 -20.01 -29.99 52.23
CA VAL A 232 -21.10 -30.79 51.68
C VAL A 232 -20.51 -32.02 51.00
N THR A 233 -21.00 -33.19 51.37
CA THR A 233 -20.63 -34.48 50.76
C THR A 233 -21.86 -35.15 50.17
N ASP A 234 -21.85 -35.37 48.87
CA ASP A 234 -22.95 -36.03 48.15
C ASP A 234 -22.46 -36.73 46.87
N ALA A 235 -23.42 -37.28 46.14
CA ALA A 235 -23.21 -38.06 44.94
C ALA A 235 -23.14 -37.25 43.63
N ASP A 236 -22.85 -35.94 43.70
CA ASP A 236 -22.79 -35.07 42.51
C ASP A 236 -21.46 -35.21 41.77
N ASP A 237 -21.45 -34.92 40.46
CA ASP A 237 -20.30 -35.18 39.59
C ASP A 237 -19.16 -34.16 39.79
N LEU A 238 -17.95 -34.56 39.42
CA LEU A 238 -16.79 -33.66 39.29
C LEU A 238 -16.68 -33.19 37.84
N VAL A 239 -16.52 -31.89 37.64
CA VAL A 239 -16.38 -31.25 36.33
C VAL A 239 -15.03 -30.54 36.25
N ILE A 240 -14.34 -30.68 35.12
CA ILE A 240 -13.06 -30.02 34.84
C ILE A 240 -13.26 -29.08 33.65
N GLY A 241 -12.81 -27.84 33.79
CA GLY A 241 -12.84 -26.81 32.75
C GLY A 241 -14.10 -25.93 32.70
N THR A 242 -15.14 -26.19 33.50
CA THR A 242 -16.34 -25.33 33.53
C THR A 242 -17.10 -25.35 34.85
N GLY A 243 -17.84 -24.27 35.12
CA GLY A 243 -18.84 -24.15 36.18
C GLY A 243 -20.25 -24.61 35.81
N ASN A 244 -21.20 -24.30 36.70
CA ASN A 244 -22.59 -24.80 36.71
C ASN A 244 -23.42 -24.44 35.47
N LYS A 245 -23.40 -23.18 35.04
CA LYS A 245 -24.24 -22.72 33.92
C LYS A 245 -23.59 -23.01 32.57
N ARG A 246 -22.35 -23.51 32.55
CA ARG A 246 -21.55 -23.77 31.34
C ARG A 246 -21.52 -22.55 30.43
N GLY A 247 -21.47 -21.37 31.05
CA GLY A 247 -21.38 -20.10 30.35
C GLY A 247 -19.92 -19.78 30.03
N SER A 248 -19.70 -18.97 29.00
CA SER A 248 -18.36 -18.49 28.66
C SER A 248 -17.66 -17.75 29.81
N GLY A 249 -18.40 -17.09 30.70
CA GLY A 249 -17.86 -16.35 31.86
C GLY A 249 -17.47 -17.16 33.10
N GLU A 250 -17.48 -18.50 33.01
CA GLU A 250 -17.05 -19.40 34.09
C GLU A 250 -16.36 -20.67 33.55
N SER A 251 -15.99 -20.67 32.27
CA SER A 251 -15.41 -21.84 31.58
C SER A 251 -13.99 -21.54 31.18
N PHE A 252 -13.07 -22.38 31.64
CA PHE A 252 -11.65 -22.19 31.44
C PHE A 252 -11.27 -22.28 29.95
N SER A 253 -10.50 -21.29 29.50
CA SER A 253 -9.89 -21.25 28.17
C SER A 253 -8.37 -21.31 28.31
N GLY A 254 -7.78 -22.47 28.03
CA GLY A 254 -6.36 -22.73 28.25
C GLY A 254 -6.02 -24.22 28.22
N TRP A 255 -4.84 -24.59 28.70
CA TRP A 255 -4.39 -25.96 28.77
C TRP A 255 -4.19 -26.40 30.23
N LEU A 256 -4.50 -27.67 30.52
CA LEU A 256 -4.20 -28.34 31.78
C LEU A 256 -3.34 -29.56 31.53
N ASP A 257 -2.43 -29.84 32.45
CA ASP A 257 -1.60 -31.04 32.46
C ASP A 257 -1.34 -31.52 33.90
N ASP A 258 -1.06 -32.81 34.06
CA ASP A 258 -0.78 -33.51 35.32
C ASP A 258 -1.72 -33.12 36.48
N LEU A 259 -3.00 -32.94 36.18
CA LEU A 259 -4.01 -32.52 37.16
C LEU A 259 -4.30 -33.70 38.10
N THR A 260 -4.05 -33.54 39.39
CA THR A 260 -4.10 -34.63 40.36
C THR A 260 -4.89 -34.23 41.61
N ILE A 261 -5.71 -35.16 42.11
CA ILE A 261 -6.43 -35.07 43.37
C ILE A 261 -5.89 -36.15 44.32
N HIS A 262 -5.42 -35.75 45.50
CA HIS A 262 -4.91 -36.63 46.54
C HIS A 262 -5.83 -36.63 47.76
N ARG A 263 -5.92 -37.77 48.44
CA ARG A 263 -6.56 -37.93 49.75
C ARG A 263 -5.56 -37.77 50.90
N ALA A 264 -4.66 -36.81 50.75
CA ALA A 264 -3.64 -36.48 51.73
C ALA A 264 -3.38 -34.97 51.73
N ALA A 265 -2.86 -34.45 52.84
CA ALA A 265 -2.27 -33.12 52.88
C ALA A 265 -0.79 -33.23 52.51
N LEU A 266 -0.44 -33.01 51.23
CA LEU A 266 0.93 -33.19 50.77
C LEU A 266 1.91 -32.27 51.53
N PRO A 267 3.13 -32.75 51.86
CA PRO A 267 4.13 -31.94 52.55
C PRO A 267 4.55 -30.71 51.73
N ALA A 268 4.77 -29.59 52.41
CA ALA A 268 5.23 -28.35 51.79
C ALA A 268 6.54 -28.51 51.00
N ALA A 269 7.47 -29.30 51.55
CA ALA A 269 8.77 -29.56 50.92
C ALA A 269 8.65 -30.30 49.58
N GLU A 270 7.61 -31.13 49.42
CA GLU A 270 7.35 -31.84 48.16
C GLU A 270 6.80 -30.86 47.12
N LEU A 271 5.75 -30.10 47.48
CA LEU A 271 5.13 -29.11 46.59
C LEU A 271 6.10 -28.01 46.16
N GLN A 272 7.05 -27.63 47.01
CA GLN A 272 8.10 -26.66 46.66
C GLN A 272 9.05 -27.14 45.57
N THR A 273 9.17 -28.46 45.37
CA THR A 273 10.03 -29.05 44.33
C THR A 273 9.29 -29.37 43.03
N ARG A 274 7.95 -29.19 42.99
CA ARG A 274 7.12 -29.54 41.83
C ARG A 274 7.30 -28.64 40.62
N TYR A 275 7.92 -27.47 40.77
CA TYR A 275 8.15 -26.52 39.69
C TYR A 275 9.64 -26.33 39.42
N SER A 276 10.09 -26.83 38.29
CA SER A 276 11.43 -26.57 37.75
C SER A 276 11.29 -25.84 36.42
N PHE A 277 11.95 -24.68 36.30
CA PHE A 277 11.89 -23.83 35.11
C PHE A 277 13.27 -23.32 34.73
N VAL A 278 13.64 -23.54 33.46
CA VAL A 278 14.84 -22.94 32.86
C VAL A 278 14.41 -21.73 32.02
N PRO A 279 14.76 -20.50 32.43
CA PRO A 279 14.42 -19.29 31.68
C PRO A 279 15.13 -19.24 30.31
N PRO A 280 14.63 -18.42 29.38
CA PRO A 280 15.24 -18.28 28.06
C PRO A 280 16.65 -17.74 28.22
N PRO A 281 17.61 -18.09 27.34
CA PRO A 281 18.75 -17.21 27.16
C PRO A 281 18.24 -15.80 26.76
N PRO A 282 18.90 -14.72 27.20
CA PRO A 282 18.53 -13.37 26.80
C PRO A 282 18.51 -13.27 25.28
N PRO A 283 17.46 -12.69 24.68
CA PRO A 283 17.30 -12.69 23.23
C PRO A 283 18.26 -11.71 22.52
N VAL A 284 18.92 -10.84 23.28
CA VAL A 284 20.04 -9.98 22.85
C VAL A 284 21.05 -9.87 24.01
N THR A 285 22.34 -9.85 23.68
CA THR A 285 23.44 -9.72 24.65
C THR A 285 24.30 -8.49 24.32
N LYS A 286 25.13 -8.03 25.26
CA LYS A 286 25.99 -6.84 25.05
C LYS A 286 26.97 -7.08 23.89
N GLU A 287 27.43 -8.31 23.71
CA GLU A 287 28.40 -8.71 22.69
C GLU A 287 27.83 -8.68 21.27
N MET A 288 26.50 -8.74 21.13
CA MET A 288 25.82 -8.68 19.83
C MET A 288 25.71 -7.24 19.31
N VAL A 289 25.83 -6.25 20.18
CA VAL A 289 25.60 -4.85 19.84
C VAL A 289 26.85 -4.21 19.24
N PRO A 290 26.74 -3.57 18.06
CA PRO A 290 27.84 -2.82 17.47
C PRO A 290 28.18 -1.57 18.30
N ALA A 291 29.46 -1.24 18.38
CA ALA A 291 29.91 -0.04 19.07
C ALA A 291 29.45 1.23 18.34
N GLY A 292 28.85 2.18 19.06
CA GLY A 292 28.42 3.47 18.52
C GLY A 292 27.16 3.44 17.66
N GLU A 293 26.50 2.28 17.53
CA GLU A 293 25.33 2.09 16.67
C GLU A 293 24.21 1.36 17.45
N VAL A 294 22.97 1.55 17.01
CA VAL A 294 21.79 0.83 17.49
C VAL A 294 21.56 -0.39 16.61
N LEU A 295 21.62 -1.58 17.19
CA LEU A 295 21.23 -2.82 16.53
C LEU A 295 19.70 -2.93 16.52
N ILE A 296 19.13 -3.03 15.32
CA ILE A 296 17.70 -3.31 15.14
C ILE A 296 17.53 -4.79 14.79
N GLN A 297 16.61 -5.46 15.48
CA GLN A 297 16.18 -6.83 15.22
C GLN A 297 14.66 -6.83 15.00
N ILE A 298 14.21 -7.36 13.87
CA ILE A 298 12.81 -7.57 13.54
C ILE A 298 12.54 -9.07 13.66
N SER A 299 11.42 -9.40 14.31
CA SER A 299 10.94 -10.76 14.43
C SER A 299 9.53 -10.86 13.88
N GLU A 300 9.38 -11.61 12.78
CA GLU A 300 8.10 -11.89 12.14
C GLU A 300 7.51 -13.25 12.55
N LYS A 301 8.36 -14.14 13.09
CA LYS A 301 8.01 -15.48 13.57
C LYS A 301 8.08 -15.55 15.10
N GLY A 302 7.27 -16.43 15.69
CA GLY A 302 7.14 -16.52 17.15
C GLY A 302 6.37 -15.34 17.77
N VAL A 303 5.72 -14.52 16.94
CA VAL A 303 4.90 -13.39 17.37
C VAL A 303 3.44 -13.80 17.49
N PRO A 304 2.78 -13.58 18.64
CA PRO A 304 1.37 -13.91 18.82
C PRO A 304 0.47 -13.19 17.82
N GLU A 305 -0.57 -13.86 17.34
CA GLU A 305 -1.58 -13.22 16.48
C GLU A 305 -2.43 -12.18 17.22
N ALA A 306 -2.53 -12.32 18.56
CA ALA A 306 -3.24 -11.44 19.47
C ALA A 306 -2.32 -10.33 20.03
N ASN A 307 -2.90 -9.32 20.69
CA ASN A 307 -2.17 -8.24 21.35
C ASN A 307 -1.46 -8.73 22.63
N ALA A 308 -0.37 -9.48 22.45
CA ALA A 308 0.45 -10.03 23.52
C ALA A 308 1.95 -9.91 23.16
N TRP A 309 2.81 -9.90 24.18
CA TRP A 309 4.25 -9.93 23.97
C TRP A 309 4.70 -11.35 23.55
N PRO A 310 5.61 -11.49 22.58
CA PRO A 310 6.15 -12.80 22.21
C PRO A 310 7.01 -13.39 23.34
N GLU A 311 6.94 -14.71 23.52
CA GLU A 311 7.78 -15.44 24.49
C GLU A 311 9.17 -15.74 23.90
N GLU A 312 9.23 -16.23 22.65
CA GLU A 312 10.46 -16.58 21.93
C GLU A 312 10.39 -16.08 20.46
N PRO A 313 10.49 -14.76 20.23
CA PRO A 313 10.46 -14.23 18.87
C PRO A 313 11.76 -14.59 18.12
N GLU A 314 11.65 -15.20 16.93
CA GLU A 314 12.78 -15.50 16.05
C GLU A 314 13.13 -14.24 15.25
N VAL A 315 14.39 -13.80 15.35
CA VAL A 315 14.89 -12.66 14.58
C VAL A 315 15.00 -13.06 13.11
N THR A 316 14.16 -12.45 12.27
CA THR A 316 14.10 -12.70 10.84
C THR A 316 14.89 -11.70 10.02
N GLU A 317 15.12 -10.50 10.56
CA GLU A 317 15.84 -9.43 9.88
C GLU A 317 16.57 -8.54 10.89
N THR A 318 17.71 -7.97 10.47
CA THR A 318 18.48 -7.03 11.28
C THR A 318 19.02 -5.89 10.43
N TYR A 319 19.03 -4.67 10.99
CA TYR A 319 19.73 -3.52 10.39
C TYR A 319 20.29 -2.61 11.50
N ARG A 320 20.90 -1.50 11.12
CA ARG A 320 21.56 -0.57 12.06
C ARG A 320 21.03 0.84 11.90
N GLU A 321 21.00 1.55 13.03
CA GLU A 321 20.62 2.96 13.15
C GLU A 321 21.61 3.70 14.06
N GLU A 322 21.61 5.02 14.02
CA GLU A 322 22.57 5.84 14.79
C GLU A 322 21.99 6.39 16.10
N VAL A 323 20.65 6.45 16.22
CA VAL A 323 19.94 7.00 17.38
C VAL A 323 18.64 6.21 17.62
N PHE A 324 18.10 6.28 18.84
CA PHE A 324 16.80 5.69 19.17
C PHE A 324 15.63 6.58 18.68
N GLY A 325 15.53 6.77 17.37
CA GLY A 325 14.44 7.55 16.74
C GLY A 325 13.93 6.91 15.46
N PHE A 326 12.73 6.32 15.52
CA PHE A 326 12.17 5.51 14.44
C PHE A 326 10.76 5.99 14.06
N PHE A 327 10.56 6.33 12.78
CA PHE A 327 9.24 6.67 12.23
C PHE A 327 8.75 5.72 11.14
N GLN A 328 9.70 5.09 10.46
CA GLN A 328 9.51 4.05 9.47
C GLN A 328 10.63 3.02 9.63
N TRP A 329 10.50 1.90 8.91
CA TRP A 329 11.49 0.84 8.83
C TRP A 329 11.68 0.42 7.38
N PRO A 330 12.81 -0.22 7.02
CA PRO A 330 13.06 -0.70 5.66
C PRO A 330 11.88 -1.52 5.13
N GLN A 331 11.54 -1.32 3.87
CA GLN A 331 10.48 -2.08 3.21
C GLN A 331 10.93 -3.52 2.98
N LYS A 332 10.00 -4.46 3.09
CA LYS A 332 10.24 -5.85 2.72
C LYS A 332 10.01 -6.01 1.22
N TYR A 333 10.98 -6.58 0.52
CA TYR A 333 10.86 -6.88 -0.91
C TYR A 333 10.85 -8.39 -1.12
N VAL A 334 9.90 -8.86 -1.93
CA VAL A 334 9.75 -10.27 -2.34
C VAL A 334 10.24 -10.44 -3.77
N ALA A 335 9.77 -11.49 -4.47
CA ALA A 335 10.14 -11.85 -5.84
C ALA A 335 10.31 -10.63 -6.77
N THR A 336 11.33 -10.68 -7.64
CA THR A 336 11.70 -9.60 -8.60
C THR A 336 12.00 -8.20 -8.00
N GLY A 337 11.96 -8.04 -6.67
CA GLY A 337 12.16 -6.77 -5.99
C GLY A 337 10.87 -5.96 -5.79
N VAL A 338 9.70 -6.61 -5.77
CA VAL A 338 8.41 -5.94 -5.49
C VAL A 338 8.11 -5.88 -4.00
N ARG A 339 7.40 -4.85 -3.54
CA ARG A 339 7.04 -4.70 -2.11
C ARG A 339 6.21 -5.89 -1.64
N GLY A 340 6.59 -6.47 -0.51
CA GLY A 340 5.89 -7.58 0.14
C GLY A 340 5.35 -7.21 1.51
N ASP A 341 4.48 -8.07 2.03
CA ASP A 341 3.92 -7.90 3.37
C ASP A 341 4.89 -8.36 4.45
N ARG A 342 4.93 -7.59 5.55
CA ARG A 342 5.49 -8.03 6.82
C ARG A 342 4.42 -8.74 7.65
N SER A 343 4.84 -9.66 8.51
CA SER A 343 3.95 -10.27 9.50
C SER A 343 3.24 -9.19 10.34
N ASN A 344 1.97 -9.41 10.65
CA ASN A 344 1.16 -8.45 11.41
C ASN A 344 0.35 -9.19 12.49
N PRO A 345 0.68 -9.02 13.78
CA PRO A 345 1.70 -8.12 14.34
C PRO A 345 3.15 -8.59 14.07
N SER A 346 4.09 -7.66 14.21
CA SER A 346 5.53 -7.94 14.22
C SER A 346 6.17 -7.43 15.51
N HIS A 347 7.29 -8.01 15.92
CA HIS A 347 8.09 -7.53 17.05
C HIS A 347 9.35 -6.81 16.53
N PHE A 348 9.65 -5.68 17.15
CA PHE A 348 10.79 -4.82 16.82
C PHE A 348 11.60 -4.58 18.09
N ARG A 349 12.92 -4.82 18.02
CA ARG A 349 13.85 -4.57 19.11
C ARG A 349 15.00 -3.68 18.64
N ALA A 350 15.25 -2.60 19.37
CA ALA A 350 16.42 -1.74 19.22
C ALA A 350 17.32 -1.92 20.44
N SER A 351 18.62 -2.16 20.25
CA SER A 351 19.57 -2.41 21.35
C SER A 351 20.89 -1.71 21.12
N ALA A 352 21.41 -1.03 22.14
CA ALA A 352 22.66 -0.29 22.04
C ALA A 352 23.42 -0.23 23.37
N LEU A 353 24.74 0.02 23.30
CA LEU A 353 25.57 0.39 24.44
C LEU A 353 25.72 1.91 24.43
N VAL A 354 25.13 2.58 25.42
CA VAL A 354 25.02 4.04 25.47
C VAL A 354 25.85 4.57 26.62
N LYS A 355 26.73 5.54 26.36
CA LYS A 355 27.48 6.22 27.42
C LYS A 355 26.67 7.36 27.99
N LEU A 356 26.35 7.29 29.28
CA LEU A 356 25.66 8.36 30.01
C LEU A 356 26.61 8.98 31.05
N PRO A 357 26.54 10.30 31.27
CA PRO A 357 27.27 10.92 32.36
C PRO A 357 26.69 10.48 33.71
N LYS A 358 27.46 10.66 34.77
CA LYS A 358 26.95 10.46 36.13
C LYS A 358 25.95 11.57 36.45
N GLY A 359 24.78 11.23 36.97
CA GLY A 359 23.77 12.20 37.36
C GLY A 359 22.33 11.67 37.30
N LYS A 360 21.38 12.54 37.66
CA LYS A 360 19.94 12.26 37.58
C LYS A 360 19.36 12.80 36.28
N HIS A 361 19.13 11.92 35.32
CA HIS A 361 18.64 12.26 33.99
C HIS A 361 17.15 11.93 33.86
N ARG A 362 16.49 12.52 32.87
CA ARG A 362 15.10 12.20 32.53
C ARG A 362 15.08 11.42 31.23
N LEU A 363 14.35 10.31 31.21
CA LEU A 363 14.16 9.46 30.03
C LEU A 363 12.71 9.49 29.58
N LEU A 364 12.50 9.58 28.27
CA LEU A 364 11.20 9.56 27.61
C LEU A 364 11.12 8.35 26.69
N LEU A 365 10.00 7.62 26.76
CA LEU A 365 9.61 6.58 25.82
C LEU A 365 8.33 7.02 25.11
N ARG A 366 8.40 7.19 23.78
CA ARG A 366 7.22 7.44 22.92
C ARG A 366 7.07 6.30 21.92
N SER A 367 5.84 5.88 21.65
CA SER A 367 5.56 4.87 20.61
C SER A 367 4.09 4.78 20.22
N ARG A 368 3.81 4.38 18.97
CA ARG A 368 2.46 3.95 18.53
C ARG A 368 2.11 2.54 18.96
N GLY A 369 3.10 1.65 19.03
CA GLY A 369 2.98 0.27 19.52
C GLY A 369 2.94 0.16 21.04
N ALA A 370 2.70 -1.05 21.56
CA ALA A 370 3.05 -1.36 22.94
C ALA A 370 4.57 -1.47 23.04
N SER A 371 5.19 -0.78 23.99
CA SER A 371 6.66 -0.71 24.06
C SER A 371 7.19 -0.92 25.46
N LYS A 372 8.42 -1.41 25.58
CA LYS A 372 9.17 -1.55 26.83
C LYS A 372 10.58 -1.00 26.66
N LEU A 373 11.05 -0.22 27.62
CA LEU A 373 12.43 0.24 27.70
C LEU A 373 13.12 -0.41 28.89
N HIS A 374 14.26 -1.06 28.63
CA HIS A 374 15.13 -1.63 29.65
C HIS A 374 16.50 -0.95 29.60
N ILE A 375 17.08 -0.70 30.77
CA ILE A 375 18.48 -0.28 30.92
C ILE A 375 19.14 -1.18 31.95
N ASP A 376 20.27 -1.78 31.57
CA ASP A 376 21.05 -2.73 32.39
C ASP A 376 20.21 -3.87 33.00
N GLY A 377 19.26 -4.38 32.20
CA GLY A 377 18.37 -5.47 32.58
C GLY A 377 17.16 -5.06 33.42
N VAL A 378 17.01 -3.79 33.77
CA VAL A 378 15.87 -3.26 34.53
C VAL A 378 14.87 -2.60 33.58
N GLN A 379 13.60 -3.02 33.61
CA GLN A 379 12.53 -2.35 32.87
C GLN A 379 12.20 -1.00 33.53
N LEU A 380 12.46 0.10 32.84
CA LEU A 380 12.23 1.46 33.36
C LEU A 380 10.88 2.04 32.91
N LEU A 381 10.53 1.85 31.64
CA LEU A 381 9.33 2.46 31.03
C LEU A 381 8.54 1.44 30.23
N GLN A 382 7.21 1.62 30.17
CA GLN A 382 6.33 0.78 29.38
C GLN A 382 5.11 1.55 28.83
N ASN A 383 4.89 1.45 27.52
CA ASN A 383 3.66 1.86 26.86
C ASN A 383 2.71 0.67 26.68
N LYS A 384 1.43 0.85 27.00
CA LYS A 384 0.40 -0.20 26.88
C LYS A 384 0.03 -0.46 25.41
N PHE A 385 -0.59 -1.62 25.16
CA PHE A 385 -1.24 -1.90 23.86
C PHE A 385 -2.31 -0.85 23.54
N PRO A 386 -2.47 -0.44 22.26
CA PRO A 386 -3.45 0.58 21.90
C PRO A 386 -4.87 0.11 22.21
N SER A 387 -5.69 1.02 22.74
CA SER A 387 -7.11 0.81 23.00
C SER A 387 -7.88 0.41 21.74
N GLY A 388 -9.01 -0.27 21.90
CA GLY A 388 -9.88 -0.66 20.78
C GLY A 388 -10.45 0.54 20.00
N ASP A 389 -10.96 0.28 18.80
CA ASP A 389 -11.71 1.24 17.99
C ASP A 389 -12.97 1.69 18.73
N THR A 390 -13.16 3.00 18.86
CA THR A 390 -14.30 3.66 19.51
C THR A 390 -15.49 3.86 18.58
N GLY A 391 -15.37 3.50 17.30
CA GLY A 391 -16.41 3.67 16.28
C GLY A 391 -16.74 5.14 16.00
N GLY A 392 -15.83 6.07 16.30
CA GLY A 392 -16.03 7.51 16.15
C GLY A 392 -16.50 8.25 17.40
N HIS A 393 -16.79 7.54 18.49
CA HIS A 393 -17.31 8.13 19.73
C HIS A 393 -16.23 8.52 20.75
N GLY A 394 -14.95 8.53 20.36
CA GLY A 394 -13.86 9.07 21.17
C GLY A 394 -14.03 10.57 21.42
N LYS A 395 -13.40 11.08 22.48
CA LYS A 395 -13.49 12.49 22.86
C LYS A 395 -12.26 13.27 22.40
N VAL A 396 -12.48 14.41 21.76
CA VAL A 396 -11.41 15.33 21.37
C VAL A 396 -10.67 15.85 22.61
N SER A 397 -11.41 16.15 23.69
CA SER A 397 -10.86 16.57 24.99
C SER A 397 -9.91 15.57 25.65
N ALA A 398 -9.85 14.32 25.19
CA ALA A 398 -8.83 13.37 25.66
C ALA A 398 -7.40 13.79 25.26
N GLN A 399 -7.27 14.75 24.32
CA GLN A 399 -5.99 15.33 23.89
C GLN A 399 -5.58 16.55 24.73
N ASP A 400 -6.44 17.01 25.66
CA ASP A 400 -6.09 18.11 26.57
C ASP A 400 -5.06 17.67 27.62
N GLU A 401 -4.97 16.36 27.88
CA GLU A 401 -3.94 15.74 28.71
C GLU A 401 -2.71 15.42 27.87
N TYR A 402 -1.59 16.12 28.11
CA TYR A 402 -0.29 15.88 27.49
C TYR A 402 0.83 15.96 28.53
N LEU A 403 2.00 15.38 28.23
CA LEU A 403 3.18 15.56 29.08
C LEU A 403 3.86 16.89 28.74
N ASP A 404 3.89 17.82 29.69
CA ASP A 404 4.77 18.99 29.61
C ASP A 404 6.19 18.58 30.01
N LEU A 405 7.09 18.61 29.02
CA LEU A 405 8.47 18.13 29.18
C LEU A 405 9.50 19.26 29.20
N GLY A 406 9.08 20.52 29.05
CA GLY A 406 9.97 21.68 28.97
C GLY A 406 9.49 22.72 27.95
N PRO A 407 10.28 23.76 27.65
CA PRO A 407 9.83 24.86 26.79
C PRO A 407 9.80 24.52 25.29
N ASP A 408 10.72 23.69 24.80
CA ASP A 408 10.89 23.39 23.37
C ASP A 408 10.50 21.97 22.98
N PHE A 409 9.88 21.19 23.87
CA PHE A 409 9.52 19.79 23.60
C PHE A 409 8.60 19.61 22.39
N ARG A 410 8.66 18.45 21.76
CA ARG A 410 7.76 18.06 20.68
C ARG A 410 6.51 17.37 21.23
N PHE A 411 5.32 17.81 20.83
CA PHE A 411 4.06 17.14 21.19
C PHE A 411 3.96 15.75 20.55
N ALA A 412 3.27 14.82 21.21
CA ALA A 412 3.06 13.48 20.66
C ALA A 412 2.15 13.54 19.42
N PRO A 413 2.57 12.96 18.28
CA PRO A 413 1.70 12.88 17.11
C PRO A 413 0.53 11.92 17.33
N PRO A 414 -0.55 12.02 16.54
CA PRO A 414 -1.76 11.20 16.69
C PRO A 414 -1.47 9.70 16.88
N GLY A 415 -2.18 9.07 17.81
CA GLY A 415 -2.07 7.62 18.11
C GLY A 415 -0.81 7.17 18.87
N ASN A 416 0.14 8.08 19.14
CA ASN A 416 1.32 7.77 19.94
C ASN A 416 1.02 7.90 21.44
N ARG A 417 1.72 7.10 22.24
CA ARG A 417 1.66 7.13 23.71
C ARG A 417 3.03 7.47 24.25
N GLU A 418 3.06 8.15 25.38
CA GLU A 418 4.29 8.60 26.01
C GLU A 418 4.30 8.36 27.52
N THR A 419 5.48 8.03 28.02
CA THR A 419 5.76 7.88 29.44
C THR A 419 7.21 8.29 29.69
N TRP A 420 7.50 8.79 30.89
CA TRP A 420 8.84 9.25 31.24
C TRP A 420 9.17 8.92 32.71
N CYS A 421 10.46 8.88 33.04
CA CYS A 421 10.94 8.70 34.41
C CYS A 421 12.28 9.42 34.65
N GLU A 422 12.65 9.57 35.91
CA GLU A 422 14.02 9.89 36.31
C GLU A 422 14.86 8.60 36.34
N PHE A 423 16.09 8.70 35.84
CA PHE A 423 17.09 7.64 35.80
C PHE A 423 18.40 8.18 36.38
N GLU A 424 18.85 7.57 37.48
CA GLU A 424 20.14 7.89 38.10
C GLU A 424 21.23 7.02 37.48
N SER A 425 22.16 7.65 36.77
CA SER A 425 23.32 6.99 36.18
C SER A 425 24.54 7.16 37.10
N ASP A 426 25.28 6.06 37.31
CA ASP A 426 26.60 6.11 37.94
C ASP A 426 27.72 6.62 37.01
N GLY A 427 27.36 6.91 35.76
CA GLY A 427 28.27 7.24 34.67
C GLY A 427 28.83 6.00 33.98
N GLY A 428 29.14 6.14 32.69
CA GLY A 428 29.73 5.07 31.89
C GLY A 428 28.73 4.44 30.92
N GLU A 429 29.00 3.19 30.55
CA GLU A 429 28.26 2.50 29.49
C GLU A 429 27.08 1.70 30.05
N HIS A 430 25.89 1.96 29.50
CA HIS A 430 24.63 1.35 29.84
C HIS A 430 24.10 0.52 28.68
N PHE A 431 23.58 -0.68 28.98
CA PHE A 431 22.96 -1.52 27.95
C PHE A 431 21.47 -1.22 27.83
N VAL A 432 21.08 -0.61 26.72
CA VAL A 432 19.74 -0.10 26.48
C VAL A 432 19.02 -1.01 25.49
N ILE A 433 17.80 -1.44 25.84
CA ILE A 433 16.94 -2.24 24.97
C ILE A 433 15.54 -1.62 24.92
N LEU A 434 15.13 -1.20 23.72
CA LEU A 434 13.74 -0.85 23.41
C LEU A 434 13.10 -2.01 22.66
N GLU A 435 11.95 -2.49 23.12
CA GLU A 435 11.10 -3.43 22.38
C GLU A 435 9.76 -2.78 22.08
N THR A 436 9.23 -2.96 20.87
CA THR A 436 7.90 -2.49 20.46
C THR A 436 7.15 -3.53 19.62
N MET A 437 5.85 -3.61 19.83
CA MET A 437 4.92 -4.37 18.99
C MET A 437 4.41 -3.48 17.87
N VAL A 438 4.72 -3.84 16.63
CA VAL A 438 4.30 -3.11 15.42
C VAL A 438 3.03 -3.74 14.85
N GLY A 439 2.02 -2.91 14.58
CA GLY A 439 0.69 -3.38 14.21
C GLY A 439 -0.14 -3.80 15.41
N GLY A 440 -0.89 -4.89 15.28
CA GLY A 440 -1.78 -5.37 16.34
C GLY A 440 -3.14 -5.84 15.84
N VAL A 441 -4.03 -6.12 16.79
CA VAL A 441 -5.42 -6.51 16.53
C VAL A 441 -6.39 -5.43 17.01
N ALA A 442 -7.33 -5.07 16.14
CA ALA A 442 -8.53 -4.30 16.43
C ALA A 442 -9.76 -5.21 16.31
N GLY A 443 -10.33 -5.64 17.44
CA GLY A 443 -11.44 -6.61 17.44
C GLY A 443 -10.99 -7.97 16.92
N ARG A 444 -11.47 -8.37 15.72
CA ARG A 444 -11.03 -9.59 15.01
C ARG A 444 -10.12 -9.31 13.82
N SER A 445 -9.81 -8.05 13.54
CA SER A 445 -9.05 -7.62 12.37
C SER A 445 -7.68 -7.07 12.76
N LYS A 446 -6.72 -7.05 11.82
CA LYS A 446 -5.40 -6.46 12.06
C LYS A 446 -5.44 -4.93 11.98
N ARG A 447 -4.50 -4.24 12.62
CA ARG A 447 -4.24 -2.78 12.48
C ARG A 447 -3.15 -2.52 11.45
N ARG A 448 -2.91 -1.25 11.09
CA ARG A 448 -1.77 -0.88 10.23
C ARG A 448 -0.44 -1.21 10.93
N PRO A 449 0.50 -1.91 10.28
CA PRO A 449 1.79 -2.27 10.86
C PRO A 449 2.81 -1.14 10.71
N GLU A 450 2.68 -0.10 11.54
CA GLU A 450 3.55 1.08 11.49
C GLU A 450 4.07 1.49 12.87
N LEU A 451 5.25 2.13 12.88
CA LEU A 451 5.95 2.51 14.11
C LEU A 451 5.37 3.78 14.76
N GLY A 452 4.72 4.66 13.98
CA GLY A 452 4.47 6.03 14.42
C GLY A 452 5.77 6.71 14.85
N GLU A 453 5.75 7.62 15.82
CA GLU A 453 6.96 8.23 16.37
C GLU A 453 7.46 7.37 17.55
N THR A 454 8.21 6.32 17.24
CA THR A 454 8.79 5.43 18.25
C THR A 454 10.20 5.89 18.62
N VAL A 455 10.37 6.48 19.80
CA VAL A 455 11.65 7.08 20.20
C VAL A 455 11.99 6.81 21.67
N VAL A 456 13.30 6.84 21.96
CA VAL A 456 13.83 7.03 23.31
C VAL A 456 14.59 8.36 23.32
N ALA A 457 14.18 9.29 24.17
CA ALA A 457 14.83 10.59 24.31
C ALA A 457 15.32 10.79 25.74
N ILE A 458 16.37 11.60 25.90
CA ILE A 458 16.98 11.93 27.18
C ILE A 458 17.11 13.44 27.37
N SER A 459 16.88 13.88 28.60
CA SER A 459 17.24 15.20 29.09
C SER A 459 18.23 15.05 30.24
N LEU A 460 19.45 15.56 30.04
CA LEU A 460 20.53 15.46 31.03
C LEU A 460 20.22 16.29 32.27
N GLU A 461 20.90 15.97 33.37
CA GLU A 461 20.71 16.67 34.64
C GLU A 461 21.01 18.17 34.47
N GLY A 462 20.07 19.02 34.88
CA GLY A 462 20.19 20.48 34.73
C GLY A 462 19.82 21.03 33.34
N SER A 463 19.41 20.19 32.39
CA SER A 463 18.87 20.63 31.09
C SER A 463 17.35 20.61 31.08
N GLU A 464 16.74 21.57 30.39
CA GLU A 464 15.31 21.57 30.05
C GLU A 464 15.04 21.00 28.65
N HIS A 465 16.09 20.77 27.86
CA HIS A 465 16.02 20.31 26.48
C HIS A 465 16.12 18.79 26.38
N TRP A 466 15.56 18.24 25.31
CA TRP A 466 15.55 16.82 25.00
C TRP A 466 16.37 16.51 23.75
N SER A 467 17.01 15.35 23.74
CA SER A 467 17.73 14.81 22.59
C SER A 467 17.38 13.34 22.40
N LEU A 468 17.40 12.85 21.16
CA LEU A 468 17.29 11.41 20.92
C LEU A 468 18.49 10.70 21.57
N LEU A 469 18.22 9.59 22.25
CA LEU A 469 19.28 8.79 22.86
C LEU A 469 20.18 8.23 21.76
N SER A 470 21.49 8.44 21.86
CA SER A 470 22.49 7.94 20.90
C SER A 470 23.59 7.13 21.59
N PRO A 471 24.00 5.99 21.03
CA PRO A 471 25.22 5.29 21.44
C PRO A 471 26.52 5.91 20.90
N GLY A 472 26.44 6.82 19.92
CA GLY A 472 27.58 7.43 19.23
C GLY A 472 27.76 8.93 19.54
N GLU A 473 28.46 9.64 18.65
CA GLU A 473 28.68 11.10 18.75
C GLU A 473 27.52 11.92 18.17
N ARG A 474 26.53 11.25 17.56
CA ARG A 474 25.44 11.92 16.87
C ARG A 474 24.44 12.52 17.85
N GLU A 475 24.27 13.84 17.79
CA GLU A 475 23.27 14.56 18.56
C GLU A 475 22.10 14.99 17.69
N VAL A 476 20.89 14.61 18.11
CA VAL A 476 19.64 15.04 17.46
C VAL A 476 18.74 15.67 18.52
N ALA A 477 18.52 16.97 18.43
CA ALA A 477 17.58 17.67 19.30
C ALA A 477 16.16 17.13 19.09
N TYR A 478 15.47 16.76 20.16
CA TYR A 478 14.12 16.22 20.12
C TYR A 478 13.09 17.32 20.39
N ASN A 479 13.01 18.24 19.44
CA ASN A 479 12.01 19.30 19.32
C ASN A 479 11.45 19.31 17.88
N ASP A 480 10.49 20.19 17.58
CA ASP A 480 9.82 20.18 16.27
C ASP A 480 10.80 20.40 15.10
N LYS A 481 11.77 21.31 15.24
CA LYS A 481 12.77 21.60 14.21
C LYS A 481 13.78 20.47 14.05
N GLY A 482 14.33 19.98 15.16
CA GLY A 482 15.33 18.91 15.15
C GLY A 482 14.76 17.59 14.63
N TRP A 483 13.53 17.25 15.00
CA TRP A 483 12.84 16.08 14.47
C TRP A 483 12.55 16.18 12.98
N ALA A 484 12.05 17.33 12.50
CA ALA A 484 11.74 17.50 11.08
C ALA A 484 12.98 17.32 10.19
N ALA A 485 14.11 17.94 10.57
CA ALA A 485 15.38 17.78 9.85
C ALA A 485 15.90 16.34 9.93
N TYR A 486 15.76 15.69 11.09
CA TYR A 486 16.15 14.29 11.25
C TYR A 486 15.30 13.33 10.41
N GLU A 487 13.99 13.56 10.34
CA GLU A 487 13.02 12.76 9.57
C GLU A 487 13.31 12.86 8.07
N GLU A 488 13.53 14.07 7.55
CA GLU A 488 13.90 14.31 6.14
C GLU A 488 15.18 13.55 5.77
N GLU A 489 16.26 13.76 6.53
CA GLU A 489 17.53 13.06 6.27
C GLU A 489 17.42 11.53 6.41
N ARG A 490 16.53 11.02 7.29
CA ARG A 490 16.30 9.56 7.41
C ARG A 490 15.44 9.02 6.27
N ARG A 491 14.49 9.78 5.72
CA ARG A 491 13.71 9.37 4.54
C ARG A 491 14.66 9.13 3.36
N ASP A 492 15.59 10.05 3.13
CA ASP A 492 16.63 9.88 2.10
C ASP A 492 17.47 8.62 2.33
N TRP A 493 17.81 8.32 3.59
CA TRP A 493 18.51 7.09 3.93
C TRP A 493 17.65 5.84 3.68
N LEU A 494 16.38 5.84 4.08
CA LEU A 494 15.44 4.76 3.82
C LEU A 494 15.26 4.52 2.32
N ASP A 495 15.18 5.57 1.51
CA ASP A 495 15.06 5.46 0.06
C ASP A 495 16.29 4.77 -0.55
N ARG A 496 17.50 5.11 -0.09
CA ARG A 496 18.73 4.42 -0.50
C ARG A 496 18.76 2.95 -0.07
N VAL A 497 18.37 2.66 1.18
CA VAL A 497 18.31 1.28 1.70
C VAL A 497 17.30 0.45 0.92
N ASN A 498 16.12 1.01 0.67
CA ASN A 498 15.05 0.37 -0.06
C ASN A 498 15.44 0.14 -1.53
N ALA A 499 16.03 1.12 -2.21
CA ALA A 499 16.54 0.97 -3.57
C ALA A 499 17.58 -0.14 -3.67
N LYS A 500 18.50 -0.22 -2.71
CA LYS A 500 19.49 -1.30 -2.65
C LYS A 500 18.83 -2.68 -2.46
N ALA A 501 17.90 -2.80 -1.50
CA ALA A 501 17.20 -4.05 -1.23
C ALA A 501 16.37 -4.52 -2.44
N ARG A 502 15.70 -3.60 -3.16
CA ARG A 502 15.03 -3.90 -4.44
C ARG A 502 15.98 -4.42 -5.49
N ALA A 503 17.12 -3.74 -5.68
CA ALA A 503 18.11 -4.12 -6.68
C ALA A 503 18.71 -5.50 -6.39
N GLU A 504 19.02 -5.80 -5.12
CA GLU A 504 19.51 -7.12 -4.69
C GLU A 504 18.48 -8.22 -4.99
N LYS A 505 17.20 -7.99 -4.65
CA LYS A 505 16.12 -8.94 -4.95
C LYS A 505 15.89 -9.14 -6.45
N ARG A 506 15.99 -8.08 -7.25
CA ARG A 506 15.87 -8.18 -8.71
C ARG A 506 17.01 -8.99 -9.31
N ALA A 507 18.23 -8.85 -8.78
CA ALA A 507 19.40 -9.58 -9.27
C ALA A 507 19.24 -11.11 -9.15
N GLU A 508 18.45 -11.59 -8.18
CA GLU A 508 18.12 -13.02 -8.03
C GLU A 508 17.43 -13.61 -9.27
N HIS A 509 16.70 -12.80 -10.06
CA HIS A 509 16.00 -13.21 -11.29
C HIS A 509 16.74 -12.84 -12.58
N ALA A 510 17.99 -12.36 -12.50
CA ALA A 510 18.74 -11.94 -13.69
C ALA A 510 18.92 -13.06 -14.71
N GLY A 511 19.01 -14.33 -14.26
CA GLY A 511 19.13 -15.50 -15.16
C GLY A 511 17.90 -15.73 -16.04
N TYR A 512 16.69 -15.60 -15.47
CA TYR A 512 15.44 -15.68 -16.22
C TYR A 512 15.38 -14.56 -17.27
N TRP A 513 15.67 -13.32 -16.87
CA TRP A 513 15.64 -12.18 -17.78
C TRP A 513 16.72 -12.23 -18.85
N ALA A 514 17.92 -12.74 -18.56
CA ALA A 514 18.94 -12.96 -19.58
C ALA A 514 18.44 -13.91 -20.69
N THR A 515 17.67 -14.94 -20.32
CA THR A 515 17.04 -15.86 -21.29
C THR A 515 15.99 -15.13 -22.15
N ARG A 516 15.21 -14.23 -21.54
CA ARG A 516 14.26 -13.36 -22.26
C ARG A 516 14.97 -12.43 -23.25
N ARG A 517 16.09 -11.81 -22.86
CA ARG A 517 16.91 -10.96 -23.75
C ARG A 517 17.52 -11.75 -24.90
N GLU A 518 18.02 -12.97 -24.64
CA GLU A 518 18.53 -13.84 -25.70
C GLU A 518 17.42 -14.22 -26.70
N ALA A 519 16.21 -14.52 -26.22
CA ALA A 519 15.07 -14.80 -27.08
C ALA A 519 14.69 -13.58 -27.94
N ALA A 520 14.69 -12.38 -27.37
CA ALA A 520 14.44 -11.13 -28.09
C ALA A 520 15.51 -10.87 -29.18
N SER A 521 16.79 -11.06 -28.86
CA SER A 521 17.90 -10.95 -29.81
C SER A 521 17.78 -11.95 -30.97
N LYS A 522 17.45 -13.22 -30.67
CA LYS A 522 17.21 -14.24 -31.70
C LYS A 522 16.04 -13.90 -32.60
N TRP A 523 14.95 -13.40 -32.02
CA TRP A 523 13.80 -12.95 -32.80
C TRP A 523 14.18 -11.79 -33.72
N LEU A 524 14.85 -10.75 -33.20
CA LEU A 524 15.32 -9.59 -33.99
C LEU A 524 16.18 -10.01 -35.18
N ALA A 525 17.06 -11.01 -35.02
CA ALA A 525 17.90 -11.53 -36.11
C ALA A 525 17.12 -12.20 -37.25
N THR A 526 15.86 -12.58 -37.00
CA THR A 526 14.97 -13.22 -38.00
C THR A 526 13.79 -12.34 -38.41
N ALA A 527 13.52 -11.27 -37.66
CA ALA A 527 12.46 -10.32 -37.96
C ALA A 527 12.79 -9.57 -39.26
N LYS A 528 11.75 -9.22 -40.03
CA LYS A 528 11.92 -8.38 -41.22
C LYS A 528 12.48 -7.02 -40.80
N GLU A 529 13.68 -6.69 -41.26
CA GLU A 529 14.31 -5.40 -41.04
C GLU A 529 13.50 -4.30 -41.75
N VAL A 530 13.32 -3.17 -41.06
CA VAL A 530 12.68 -1.99 -41.64
C VAL A 530 13.76 -1.12 -42.27
N GLU A 531 13.72 -0.96 -43.59
CA GLU A 531 14.64 -0.07 -44.30
C GLU A 531 14.35 1.38 -43.94
N ILE A 532 15.40 2.12 -43.56
CA ILE A 532 15.32 3.55 -43.27
C ILE A 532 15.35 4.29 -44.61
N PRO A 533 14.34 5.13 -44.94
CA PRO A 533 14.32 5.90 -46.17
C PRO A 533 15.54 6.83 -46.30
N ALA A 534 15.97 7.07 -47.53
CA ALA A 534 16.97 8.11 -47.79
C ALA A 534 16.36 9.48 -47.43
N LEU A 535 17.14 10.35 -46.77
CA LEU A 535 16.68 11.69 -46.43
C LEU A 535 16.38 12.48 -47.70
N PRO A 536 15.13 12.95 -47.91
CA PRO A 536 14.82 13.75 -49.07
C PRO A 536 15.55 15.09 -49.10
N ALA A 537 15.84 15.58 -50.30
CA ALA A 537 16.60 16.82 -50.48
C ALA A 537 15.89 18.03 -49.83
N GLY A 538 16.60 18.78 -48.99
CA GLY A 538 16.07 19.97 -48.32
C GLY A 538 15.43 19.74 -46.95
N TYR A 539 15.31 18.48 -46.50
CA TYR A 539 14.79 18.15 -45.17
C TYR A 539 15.93 18.07 -44.14
N PRO A 540 15.77 18.61 -42.91
CA PRO A 540 16.74 18.43 -41.83
C PRO A 540 16.53 17.07 -41.14
N ALA A 541 17.61 16.49 -40.61
CA ALA A 541 17.56 15.28 -39.79
C ALA A 541 18.61 15.31 -38.68
N ASN A 542 18.20 14.90 -37.48
CA ASN A 542 19.09 14.57 -36.36
C ASN A 542 19.29 13.05 -36.24
N ASN A 543 18.27 12.27 -36.59
CA ASN A 543 18.29 10.81 -36.53
C ASN A 543 17.29 10.20 -37.54
N GLU A 544 17.17 8.88 -37.51
CA GLU A 544 16.38 8.06 -38.42
C GLU A 544 14.88 8.41 -38.43
N ILE A 545 14.32 8.89 -37.31
CA ILE A 545 12.90 9.30 -37.22
C ILE A 545 12.60 10.39 -38.25
N ASP A 546 13.52 11.33 -38.42
CA ASP A 546 13.33 12.47 -39.33
C ASP A 546 13.32 12.03 -40.79
N HIS A 547 13.99 10.92 -41.13
CA HIS A 547 13.96 10.34 -42.47
C HIS A 547 12.57 9.78 -42.79
N PHE A 548 11.99 9.02 -41.87
CA PHE A 548 10.63 8.48 -42.05
C PHE A 548 9.58 9.60 -42.14
N ILE A 549 9.69 10.64 -41.31
CA ILE A 549 8.77 11.79 -41.36
C ILE A 549 8.90 12.53 -42.69
N ALA A 550 10.14 12.83 -43.13
CA ALA A 550 10.37 13.55 -44.37
C ALA A 550 9.87 12.78 -45.60
N ASP A 551 10.15 11.47 -45.67
CA ASP A 551 9.66 10.60 -46.73
C ASP A 551 8.12 10.58 -46.75
N ARG A 552 7.49 10.46 -45.58
CA ARG A 552 6.04 10.43 -45.48
C ARG A 552 5.38 11.75 -45.90
N ILE A 553 5.97 12.89 -45.55
CA ILE A 553 5.50 14.21 -46.00
C ILE A 553 5.48 14.25 -47.53
N LEU A 554 6.55 13.83 -48.21
CA LEU A 554 6.61 13.85 -49.67
C LEU A 554 5.60 12.91 -50.34
N GLN A 555 5.39 11.72 -49.77
CA GLN A 555 4.39 10.78 -50.28
C GLN A 555 2.99 11.41 -50.22
N VAL A 556 2.59 11.95 -49.06
CA VAL A 556 1.27 12.54 -48.87
C VAL A 556 1.12 13.85 -49.66
N GLU A 557 2.20 14.62 -49.84
CA GLU A 557 2.20 15.81 -50.71
C GLU A 557 1.95 15.42 -52.17
N ALA A 558 2.58 14.34 -52.66
CA ALA A 558 2.35 13.83 -54.01
C ALA A 558 0.90 13.31 -54.18
N GLU A 559 0.38 12.58 -53.19
CA GLU A 559 -1.03 12.12 -53.16
C GLU A 559 -2.00 13.30 -53.19
N SER A 560 -1.76 14.33 -52.38
CA SER A 560 -2.60 15.53 -52.30
C SER A 560 -2.56 16.35 -53.60
N LYS A 561 -1.38 16.52 -54.21
CA LYS A 561 -1.25 17.17 -55.53
C LYS A 561 -2.03 16.43 -56.61
N ALA A 562 -1.91 15.10 -56.65
CA ALA A 562 -2.69 14.27 -57.58
C ALA A 562 -4.21 14.42 -57.34
N ALA A 563 -4.65 14.57 -56.09
CA ALA A 563 -6.07 14.77 -55.76
C ALA A 563 -6.59 16.17 -56.12
N GLY A 564 -5.72 17.19 -56.11
CA GLY A 564 -6.07 18.55 -56.49
C GLY A 564 -6.19 18.78 -58.00
N GLU A 565 -5.73 17.83 -58.83
CA GLU A 565 -5.84 17.90 -60.30
C GLU A 565 -7.21 17.41 -60.83
N GLY A 566 -7.97 16.66 -60.01
CA GLY A 566 -9.31 16.16 -60.35
C GLY A 566 -10.44 17.16 -60.10
N GLU A 567 -11.60 16.96 -60.72
CA GLU A 567 -12.80 17.77 -60.44
C GLU A 567 -13.50 17.31 -59.15
N ILE A 568 -13.22 16.09 -58.68
CA ILE A 568 -13.84 15.51 -57.49
C ILE A 568 -12.87 15.45 -56.30
N HIS A 569 -13.21 16.14 -55.21
CA HIS A 569 -12.45 16.15 -53.96
C HIS A 569 -13.00 15.12 -52.96
N TYR A 570 -12.17 14.13 -52.61
CA TYR A 570 -12.58 12.99 -51.78
C TYR A 570 -13.19 13.38 -50.43
N PHE A 571 -12.48 14.19 -49.62
CA PHE A 571 -12.91 14.55 -48.26
C PHE A 571 -14.19 15.39 -48.23
N GLU A 572 -14.39 16.26 -49.23
CA GLU A 572 -15.58 17.13 -49.29
C GLU A 572 -16.80 16.44 -49.89
N GLN A 573 -16.60 15.56 -50.87
CA GLN A 573 -17.67 15.08 -51.75
C GLN A 573 -17.91 13.56 -51.67
N ILE A 574 -16.90 12.75 -51.40
CA ILE A 574 -17.00 11.28 -51.43
C ILE A 574 -17.10 10.69 -50.03
N GLN A 575 -16.23 11.07 -49.11
CA GLN A 575 -16.24 10.56 -47.74
C GLN A 575 -17.60 10.75 -47.05
N PRO A 576 -18.27 11.92 -47.11
CA PRO A 576 -19.56 12.11 -46.45
C PRO A 576 -20.64 11.12 -46.96
N LEU A 577 -20.54 10.71 -48.22
CA LEU A 577 -21.46 9.74 -48.81
C LEU A 577 -21.19 8.32 -48.28
N LEU A 578 -19.92 7.92 -48.22
CA LEU A 578 -19.53 6.62 -47.67
C LEU A 578 -19.81 6.53 -46.17
N GLU A 579 -19.59 7.60 -45.42
CA GLU A 579 -19.93 7.70 -43.99
C GLU A 579 -21.42 7.50 -43.74
N ALA A 580 -22.25 8.22 -44.49
CA ALA A 580 -23.69 8.19 -44.32
C ALA A 580 -24.31 6.83 -44.69
N LYS A 581 -23.75 6.13 -45.68
CA LYS A 581 -24.41 4.98 -46.33
C LYS A 581 -23.67 3.66 -46.20
N CYS A 582 -22.35 3.66 -46.04
CA CYS A 582 -21.52 2.45 -46.06
C CYS A 582 -20.88 2.12 -44.70
N TYR A 583 -20.44 3.11 -43.93
CA TYR A 583 -19.59 2.87 -42.73
C TYR A 583 -20.29 2.09 -41.63
N SER A 584 -21.63 2.18 -41.53
CA SER A 584 -22.38 1.40 -40.52
C SER A 584 -22.19 -0.12 -40.66
N CYS A 585 -21.88 -0.61 -41.86
CA CYS A 585 -21.63 -2.03 -42.14
C CYS A 585 -20.19 -2.33 -42.58
N HIS A 586 -19.47 -1.35 -43.12
CA HIS A 586 -18.17 -1.53 -43.78
C HIS A 586 -17.03 -0.75 -43.10
N ARG A 587 -17.06 -0.63 -41.77
CA ARG A 587 -16.02 -0.03 -40.93
C ARG A 587 -15.62 -0.97 -39.78
N GLY A 588 -14.37 -0.86 -39.35
CA GLY A 588 -13.85 -1.53 -38.14
C GLY A 588 -13.71 -3.06 -38.26
N GLY A 589 -13.47 -3.73 -37.12
CA GLY A 589 -13.11 -5.15 -37.08
C GLY A 589 -14.23 -6.14 -37.46
N LYS A 590 -15.50 -5.71 -37.50
CA LYS A 590 -16.68 -6.53 -37.85
C LYS A 590 -17.34 -6.13 -39.19
N ALA A 591 -16.58 -5.52 -40.09
CA ALA A 591 -17.08 -5.13 -41.40
C ALA A 591 -17.69 -6.31 -42.18
N LYS A 592 -18.90 -6.13 -42.74
CA LYS A 592 -19.64 -7.18 -43.45
C LYS A 592 -18.89 -7.62 -44.71
N GLY A 593 -18.80 -8.93 -44.90
CA GLY A 593 -18.06 -9.52 -46.02
C GLY A 593 -16.55 -9.26 -45.96
N ASP A 594 -16.04 -8.85 -44.79
CA ASP A 594 -14.68 -8.33 -44.56
C ASP A 594 -14.32 -7.12 -45.45
N LEU A 595 -15.31 -6.45 -46.05
CA LEU A 595 -15.10 -5.27 -46.89
C LEU A 595 -15.06 -4.00 -46.03
N ARG A 596 -13.93 -3.30 -46.04
CA ARG A 596 -13.77 -1.98 -45.42
C ARG A 596 -13.79 -0.88 -46.49
N LEU A 597 -14.61 0.14 -46.26
CA LEU A 597 -14.77 1.30 -47.15
C LEU A 597 -14.38 2.63 -46.48
N ASP A 598 -13.88 2.58 -45.25
CA ASP A 598 -13.41 3.72 -44.46
C ASP A 598 -11.90 3.96 -44.61
N GLN A 599 -11.20 3.09 -45.34
CA GLN A 599 -9.76 3.18 -45.56
C GLN A 599 -9.41 2.78 -46.99
N HIS A 600 -8.53 3.56 -47.60
CA HIS A 600 -8.20 3.46 -49.02
C HIS A 600 -7.67 2.07 -49.40
N HIS A 601 -6.64 1.57 -48.71
CA HIS A 601 -5.99 0.31 -49.07
C HIS A 601 -6.94 -0.90 -48.99
N PHE A 602 -7.83 -0.96 -47.99
CA PHE A 602 -8.81 -2.04 -47.90
C PHE A 602 -9.90 -1.95 -48.97
N ALA A 603 -10.30 -0.75 -49.39
CA ALA A 603 -11.25 -0.60 -50.49
C ALA A 603 -10.67 -1.09 -51.82
N LEU A 604 -9.35 -0.95 -52.02
CA LEU A 604 -8.62 -1.50 -53.17
C LEU A 604 -8.44 -3.03 -53.08
N GLU A 605 -8.23 -3.58 -51.89
CA GLU A 605 -8.14 -5.04 -51.68
C GLU A 605 -9.51 -5.71 -51.87
N GLY A 606 -10.57 -5.07 -51.36
CA GLY A 606 -11.93 -5.56 -51.45
C GLY A 606 -12.33 -6.55 -50.36
N GLY A 607 -13.53 -7.10 -50.49
CA GLY A 607 -14.09 -8.07 -49.55
C GLY A 607 -13.92 -9.53 -49.99
N LYS A 608 -14.44 -10.46 -49.20
CA LYS A 608 -14.40 -11.91 -49.46
C LYS A 608 -15.02 -12.36 -50.79
N SER A 609 -15.99 -11.61 -51.30
CA SER A 609 -16.92 -12.11 -52.33
C SER A 609 -16.74 -11.49 -53.72
N ASP A 610 -16.32 -10.22 -53.80
CA ASP A 610 -16.45 -9.42 -55.05
C ASP A 610 -15.10 -8.93 -55.61
N GLY A 611 -13.97 -9.33 -55.03
CA GLY A 611 -12.66 -8.73 -55.35
C GLY A 611 -12.61 -7.25 -54.93
N PRO A 612 -11.70 -6.44 -55.52
CA PRO A 612 -11.56 -5.01 -55.23
C PRO A 612 -12.91 -4.27 -55.23
N ALA A 613 -13.17 -3.48 -54.19
CA ALA A 613 -14.35 -2.61 -54.18
C ALA A 613 -14.17 -1.44 -55.15
N ILE A 614 -12.93 -0.96 -55.25
CA ILE A 614 -12.56 0.17 -56.09
C ILE A 614 -11.34 -0.24 -56.91
N ILE A 615 -11.43 -0.07 -58.23
CA ILE A 615 -10.31 -0.17 -59.15
C ILE A 615 -10.12 1.21 -59.80
N PRO A 616 -9.05 1.94 -59.45
CA PRO A 616 -8.73 3.24 -60.03
C PRO A 616 -8.84 3.26 -61.56
N GLY A 617 -9.68 4.14 -62.10
CA GLY A 617 -9.87 4.30 -63.55
C GLY A 617 -10.73 3.24 -64.23
N ASP A 618 -11.21 2.21 -63.52
CA ASP A 618 -12.06 1.14 -64.07
C ASP A 618 -13.42 1.08 -63.36
N VAL A 619 -14.39 1.77 -63.94
CA VAL A 619 -15.78 1.79 -63.46
C VAL A 619 -16.42 0.41 -63.49
N ASN A 620 -16.16 -0.40 -64.52
CA ASN A 620 -16.83 -1.69 -64.70
C ASN A 620 -16.20 -2.78 -63.81
N GLY A 621 -14.90 -2.66 -63.51
CA GLY A 621 -14.20 -3.53 -62.58
C GLY A 621 -14.41 -3.19 -61.11
N SER A 622 -14.90 -1.98 -60.78
CA SER A 622 -15.14 -1.53 -59.41
C SER A 622 -16.48 -2.05 -58.87
N SER A 623 -16.42 -3.08 -58.02
CA SER A 623 -17.65 -3.72 -57.49
C SER A 623 -18.50 -2.77 -56.64
N LEU A 624 -17.93 -1.73 -56.01
CA LEU A 624 -18.67 -0.69 -55.30
C LEU A 624 -19.71 -0.02 -56.22
N LEU A 625 -19.34 0.33 -57.45
CA LEU A 625 -20.23 1.04 -58.39
C LEU A 625 -21.36 0.14 -58.88
N TYR A 626 -21.09 -1.15 -59.12
CA TYR A 626 -22.12 -2.13 -59.40
C TYR A 626 -23.11 -2.21 -58.23
N ARG A 627 -22.61 -2.43 -57.01
CA ARG A 627 -23.41 -2.63 -55.79
C ARG A 627 -24.30 -1.43 -55.44
N ILE A 628 -23.94 -0.21 -55.80
CA ILE A 628 -24.78 0.98 -55.52
C ILE A 628 -25.72 1.36 -56.67
N SER A 629 -25.63 0.66 -57.81
CA SER A 629 -26.45 0.94 -59.00
C SER A 629 -27.85 0.30 -58.92
N GLU A 630 -28.80 0.85 -59.69
CA GLU A 630 -30.16 0.27 -59.82
C GLU A 630 -30.14 -1.15 -60.43
N ASP A 631 -29.06 -1.51 -61.14
CA ASP A 631 -28.89 -2.79 -61.83
C ASP A 631 -28.44 -3.94 -60.92
N ALA A 632 -28.08 -3.65 -59.66
CA ALA A 632 -27.65 -4.66 -58.69
C ALA A 632 -28.79 -5.57 -58.18
N GLY A 633 -30.06 -5.19 -58.38
CA GLY A 633 -31.20 -6.00 -57.92
C GLY A 633 -31.12 -6.29 -56.40
N ASP A 634 -31.07 -7.57 -56.02
CA ASP A 634 -30.97 -8.02 -54.63
C ASP A 634 -29.58 -7.78 -54.01
N ASP A 635 -28.56 -7.56 -54.85
CA ASP A 635 -27.17 -7.29 -54.45
C ASP A 635 -26.92 -5.81 -54.09
N ILE A 636 -27.96 -4.97 -54.17
CA ILE A 636 -27.86 -3.52 -53.99
C ILE A 636 -27.48 -3.11 -52.55
N MET A 637 -26.58 -2.13 -52.44
CA MET A 637 -26.08 -1.56 -51.20
C MET A 637 -26.29 -0.03 -51.19
N PRO A 638 -26.77 0.55 -50.07
CA PRO A 638 -27.23 -0.11 -48.86
C PRO A 638 -28.56 -0.85 -49.08
N PRO A 639 -28.78 -2.00 -48.43
CA PRO A 639 -29.98 -2.82 -48.67
C PRO A 639 -31.24 -2.14 -48.10
N LYS A 640 -31.08 -1.31 -47.07
CA LYS A 640 -32.12 -0.50 -46.45
C LYS A 640 -31.91 0.98 -46.83
N GLU A 641 -33.00 1.74 -46.96
CA GLU A 641 -32.95 3.18 -47.24
C GLU A 641 -32.26 3.96 -46.10
N PRO A 642 -31.61 5.12 -46.40
CA PRO A 642 -31.56 5.79 -47.70
C PRO A 642 -30.48 5.25 -48.64
N ARG A 643 -30.84 4.93 -49.88
CA ARG A 643 -29.93 4.52 -50.96
C ARG A 643 -29.19 5.71 -51.60
N PHE A 644 -28.19 5.42 -52.44
CA PHE A 644 -27.55 6.44 -53.26
C PHE A 644 -28.52 6.97 -54.33
N THR A 645 -28.63 8.29 -54.43
CA THR A 645 -29.35 8.98 -55.50
C THR A 645 -28.54 8.90 -56.80
N LYS A 646 -29.21 9.10 -57.95
CA LYS A 646 -28.52 9.12 -59.25
C LYS A 646 -27.37 10.14 -59.32
N ALA A 647 -27.52 11.28 -58.64
CA ALA A 647 -26.48 12.30 -58.56
C ALA A 647 -25.27 11.84 -57.74
N GLU A 648 -25.49 11.16 -56.61
CA GLU A 648 -24.40 10.63 -55.78
C GLU A 648 -23.69 9.43 -56.44
N VAL A 649 -24.43 8.54 -57.13
CA VAL A 649 -23.81 7.46 -57.92
C VAL A 649 -22.98 8.04 -59.06
N ALA A 650 -23.46 9.08 -59.75
CA ALA A 650 -22.68 9.77 -60.78
C ALA A 650 -21.44 10.48 -60.20
N LEU A 651 -21.48 10.93 -58.95
CA LEU A 651 -20.34 11.53 -58.26
C LEU A 651 -19.27 10.46 -57.94
N LEU A 652 -19.67 9.33 -57.36
CA LEU A 652 -18.78 8.19 -57.09
C LEU A 652 -18.21 7.60 -58.39
N THR A 653 -19.01 7.53 -59.45
CA THR A 653 -18.57 7.05 -60.77
C THR A 653 -17.48 7.95 -61.34
N ARG A 654 -17.71 9.27 -61.37
CA ARG A 654 -16.70 10.24 -61.85
C ARG A 654 -15.42 10.20 -61.03
N TRP A 655 -15.54 10.08 -59.71
CA TRP A 655 -14.37 9.93 -58.85
C TRP A 655 -13.54 8.69 -59.22
N VAL A 656 -14.18 7.54 -59.49
CA VAL A 656 -13.47 6.33 -59.95
C VAL A 656 -12.87 6.51 -61.35
N GLU A 657 -13.57 7.17 -62.28
CA GLU A 657 -13.06 7.50 -63.62
C GLU A 657 -11.80 8.39 -63.56
N GLU A 658 -11.76 9.33 -62.63
CA GLU A 658 -10.62 10.22 -62.34
C GLU A 658 -9.47 9.50 -61.60
N GLY A 659 -9.56 8.17 -61.42
CA GLY A 659 -8.52 7.37 -60.78
C GLY A 659 -8.74 7.12 -59.29
N ALA A 660 -9.94 7.42 -58.77
CA ALA A 660 -10.34 7.21 -57.38
C ALA A 660 -9.34 7.82 -56.38
N VAL A 661 -8.83 9.03 -56.66
CA VAL A 661 -7.79 9.62 -55.82
C VAL A 661 -8.31 9.82 -54.40
N TRP A 662 -7.65 9.17 -53.45
CA TRP A 662 -8.01 9.12 -52.04
C TRP A 662 -6.76 9.38 -51.21
N PRO A 663 -6.39 10.65 -50.97
CA PRO A 663 -5.28 10.97 -50.08
C PRO A 663 -5.55 10.40 -48.70
N GLN A 664 -4.52 9.85 -48.05
CA GLN A 664 -4.74 9.23 -46.75
C GLN A 664 -5.12 10.24 -45.66
N PHE A 665 -4.66 11.49 -45.78
CA PHE A 665 -4.94 12.56 -44.83
C PHE A 665 -5.42 13.83 -45.53
N ASP A 666 -6.37 14.49 -44.89
CA ASP A 666 -6.76 15.86 -45.21
C ASP A 666 -5.80 16.81 -44.47
N VAL A 667 -4.78 17.31 -45.18
CA VAL A 667 -3.73 18.16 -44.61
C VAL A 667 -3.67 19.49 -45.33
N ASP A 668 -3.74 20.58 -44.56
CA ASP A 668 -3.78 21.94 -45.11
C ASP A 668 -2.41 22.46 -45.55
N ARG A 669 -1.32 21.89 -45.03
CA ARG A 669 0.07 22.36 -45.18
C ARG A 669 1.07 21.22 -45.11
N PHE A 670 2.23 21.42 -45.73
CA PHE A 670 3.36 20.48 -45.75
C PHE A 670 4.66 21.09 -45.21
N GLU A 671 4.71 22.41 -45.00
CA GLU A 671 5.90 23.10 -44.55
C GLU A 671 6.19 22.84 -43.06
N MET A 672 7.45 22.50 -42.75
CA MET A 672 7.91 22.30 -41.39
C MET A 672 8.31 23.63 -40.74
N THR A 673 8.01 23.80 -39.45
CA THR A 673 8.55 24.91 -38.68
C THR A 673 10.06 24.74 -38.43
N GLY A 674 10.76 25.85 -38.21
CA GLY A 674 12.17 25.82 -37.78
C GLY A 674 12.35 25.25 -36.37
N PRO A 675 13.59 25.06 -35.90
CA PRO A 675 13.85 24.63 -34.52
C PRO A 675 13.33 25.66 -33.51
N ALA A 676 12.86 25.19 -32.36
CA ALA A 676 12.54 26.05 -31.22
C ALA A 676 13.80 26.78 -30.74
N ASP A 677 13.65 27.94 -30.11
CA ASP A 677 14.76 28.55 -29.37
C ASP A 677 15.14 27.69 -28.15
N ASP A 678 16.31 27.99 -27.58
CA ASP A 678 16.93 27.15 -26.57
C ASP A 678 16.15 27.07 -25.25
N LEU A 679 15.53 28.17 -24.81
CA LEU A 679 14.76 28.17 -23.56
C LEU A 679 13.38 27.53 -23.76
N SER A 680 12.75 27.73 -24.91
CA SER A 680 11.52 27.02 -25.27
C SER A 680 11.75 25.50 -25.36
N PHE A 681 12.84 25.08 -26.02
CA PHE A 681 13.23 23.66 -26.05
C PHE A 681 13.47 23.09 -24.65
N LEU A 682 14.23 23.79 -23.81
CA LEU A 682 14.52 23.35 -22.45
C LEU A 682 13.25 23.25 -21.59
N ARG A 683 12.34 24.23 -21.69
CA ARG A 683 11.06 24.21 -20.98
C ARG A 683 10.23 23.01 -21.39
N ARG A 684 10.07 22.77 -22.69
CA ARG A 684 9.31 21.63 -23.21
C ARG A 684 9.92 20.30 -22.77
N LEU A 685 11.24 20.16 -22.91
CA LEU A 685 11.98 18.98 -22.48
C LEU A 685 11.71 18.70 -21.00
N SER A 686 11.97 19.68 -20.12
CA SER A 686 11.78 19.56 -18.68
C SER A 686 10.34 19.17 -18.32
N LEU A 687 9.34 19.83 -18.90
CA LEU A 687 7.93 19.53 -18.63
C LEU A 687 7.56 18.11 -19.11
N ASP A 688 8.06 17.67 -20.26
CA ASP A 688 7.79 16.33 -20.79
C ASP A 688 8.46 15.21 -20.01
N THR A 689 9.69 15.43 -19.55
CA THR A 689 10.48 14.40 -18.88
C THR A 689 10.29 14.38 -17.37
N ILE A 690 10.31 15.53 -16.71
CA ILE A 690 10.30 15.65 -15.24
C ILE A 690 9.09 16.39 -14.67
N GLY A 691 8.18 16.88 -15.53
CA GLY A 691 6.86 17.39 -15.12
C GLY A 691 6.83 18.80 -14.54
N VAL A 692 7.99 19.44 -14.36
CA VAL A 692 8.14 20.80 -13.82
C VAL A 692 9.03 21.65 -14.74
N PRO A 693 8.91 22.99 -14.74
CA PRO A 693 9.85 23.86 -15.43
C PRO A 693 11.27 23.70 -14.85
N PRO A 694 12.31 23.95 -15.65
CA PRO A 694 13.68 23.86 -15.17
C PRO A 694 13.94 24.95 -14.12
N SER A 695 14.67 24.58 -13.07
CA SER A 695 15.19 25.52 -12.08
C SER A 695 16.24 26.46 -12.68
N GLU A 696 16.54 27.55 -11.97
CA GLU A 696 17.59 28.49 -12.38
C GLU A 696 18.96 27.80 -12.55
N GLU A 697 19.27 26.83 -11.69
CA GLU A 697 20.50 26.04 -11.75
C GLU A 697 20.54 25.16 -13.01
N GLU A 698 19.43 24.53 -13.36
CA GLU A 698 19.31 23.71 -14.58
C GLU A 698 19.38 24.55 -15.86
N ILE A 699 18.78 25.74 -15.85
CA ILE A 699 18.90 26.71 -16.96
C ILE A 699 20.35 27.15 -17.12
N ALA A 700 21.02 27.52 -16.03
CA ALA A 700 22.43 27.93 -16.06
C ALA A 700 23.33 26.80 -16.56
N ALA A 701 23.12 25.56 -16.09
CA ALA A 701 23.87 24.39 -16.54
C ALA A 701 23.65 24.11 -18.04
N TYR A 702 22.43 24.28 -18.55
CA TYR A 702 22.11 24.12 -19.96
C TYR A 702 22.79 25.19 -20.83
N LEU A 703 22.73 26.46 -20.44
CA LEU A 703 23.32 27.56 -21.19
C LEU A 703 24.86 27.53 -21.17
N ALA A 704 25.46 26.93 -20.13
CA ALA A 704 26.90 26.70 -20.03
C ALA A 704 27.42 25.60 -20.95
N ASP A 705 26.56 24.67 -21.42
CA ASP A 705 26.96 23.64 -22.37
C ASP A 705 27.25 24.23 -23.77
N PRO A 706 28.20 23.65 -24.53
CA PRO A 706 28.44 24.02 -25.92
C PRO A 706 27.17 23.93 -26.78
N VAL A 707 26.93 24.90 -27.66
CA VAL A 707 25.68 25.04 -28.44
C VAL A 707 25.36 23.77 -29.23
N GLU A 708 26.36 23.11 -29.78
CA GLU A 708 26.22 21.89 -30.57
C GLU A 708 25.94 20.63 -29.74
N LYS A 709 26.14 20.67 -28.41
CA LYS A 709 25.93 19.53 -27.49
C LYS A 709 24.90 19.77 -26.40
N ARG A 710 24.46 21.01 -26.16
CA ARG A 710 23.58 21.35 -25.04
C ARG A 710 22.27 20.57 -25.01
N ARG A 711 21.62 20.39 -26.17
CA ARG A 711 20.34 19.67 -26.24
C ARG A 711 20.50 18.18 -25.95
N GLU A 712 21.52 17.55 -26.54
CA GLU A 712 21.86 16.15 -26.29
C GLU A 712 22.14 15.91 -24.80
N ARG A 713 23.00 16.74 -24.20
CA ARG A 713 23.33 16.64 -22.77
C ARG A 713 22.14 16.91 -21.86
N ALA A 714 21.28 17.86 -22.21
CA ALA A 714 20.06 18.12 -21.45
C ALA A 714 19.13 16.91 -21.48
N ILE A 715 18.88 16.33 -22.67
CA ILE A 715 18.07 15.11 -22.82
C ILE A 715 18.62 13.99 -21.93
N ASP A 716 19.93 13.77 -21.97
CA ASP A 716 20.57 12.73 -21.15
C ASP A 716 20.42 13.02 -19.65
N ARG A 717 20.61 14.27 -19.21
CA ARG A 717 20.41 14.67 -17.80
C ARG A 717 18.97 14.43 -17.33
N PHE A 718 17.98 14.94 -18.06
CA PHE A 718 16.59 14.85 -17.64
C PHE A 718 16.01 13.44 -17.73
N LEU A 719 16.49 12.59 -18.65
CA LEU A 719 16.11 11.18 -18.67
C LEU A 719 16.68 10.41 -17.48
N GLN A 720 17.84 10.81 -16.94
CA GLN A 720 18.42 10.18 -15.74
C GLN A 720 17.90 10.75 -14.42
N ASP A 721 17.02 11.74 -14.46
CA ASP A 721 16.47 12.37 -13.27
C ASP A 721 15.34 11.53 -12.65
N ASP A 722 15.33 11.41 -11.31
CA ASP A 722 14.33 10.65 -10.57
C ASP A 722 12.92 11.24 -10.69
N ARG A 723 12.80 12.55 -10.96
CA ARG A 723 11.51 13.23 -11.24
C ARG A 723 10.82 12.69 -12.51
N TRP A 724 11.54 11.93 -13.35
CA TRP A 724 10.92 11.12 -14.40
C TRP A 724 9.80 10.22 -13.84
N ALA A 725 10.02 9.60 -12.68
CA ALA A 725 9.01 8.74 -12.08
C ALA A 725 7.74 9.54 -11.73
N ASP A 726 7.90 10.70 -11.08
CA ASP A 726 6.77 11.57 -10.70
C ASP A 726 5.92 11.98 -11.91
N GLN A 727 6.57 12.40 -13.00
CA GLN A 727 5.88 12.84 -14.23
C GLN A 727 5.10 11.73 -14.95
N TRP A 728 5.45 10.46 -14.70
CA TRP A 728 4.78 9.31 -15.29
C TRP A 728 3.65 8.75 -14.43
N MET A 729 3.57 9.10 -13.14
CA MET A 729 2.61 8.52 -12.22
C MET A 729 1.15 8.81 -12.60
N GLY A 730 0.79 10.07 -12.86
CA GLY A 730 -0.59 10.44 -13.20
C GLY A 730 -1.12 9.69 -14.43
N TYR A 731 -0.26 9.48 -15.43
CA TYR A 731 -0.58 8.72 -16.63
C TYR A 731 -0.80 7.23 -16.34
N TRP A 732 0.13 6.58 -15.63
CA TRP A 732 0.00 5.14 -15.35
C TRP A 732 -1.12 4.82 -14.37
N GLN A 733 -1.42 5.72 -13.42
CA GLN A 733 -2.60 5.59 -12.57
C GLN A 733 -3.90 5.60 -13.39
N ASP A 734 -3.97 6.42 -14.45
CA ASP A 734 -5.11 6.47 -15.36
C ASP A 734 -5.19 5.23 -16.26
N VAL A 735 -4.09 4.86 -16.93
CA VAL A 735 -4.03 3.68 -17.81
C VAL A 735 -4.38 2.39 -17.06
N LEU A 736 -3.97 2.27 -15.79
CA LEU A 736 -4.16 1.06 -14.98
C LEU A 736 -5.33 1.14 -14.00
N ALA A 737 -6.11 2.22 -14.05
CA ALA A 737 -7.28 2.44 -13.19
C ALA A 737 -6.98 2.25 -11.68
N GLU A 738 -5.93 2.91 -11.20
CA GLU A 738 -5.58 2.93 -9.77
C GLU A 738 -6.51 3.89 -9.01
N ASN A 739 -7.31 3.34 -8.09
CA ASN A 739 -8.49 4.00 -7.53
C ASN A 739 -8.63 3.76 -6.02
N PRO A 740 -7.75 4.34 -5.18
CA PRO A 740 -7.80 4.16 -3.75
C PRO A 740 -8.87 5.03 -3.10
N ASN A 741 -9.77 4.41 -2.33
CA ASN A 741 -10.80 5.10 -1.56
C ASN A 741 -10.48 5.11 -0.06
N ILE A 742 -10.15 6.28 0.50
CA ILE A 742 -9.77 6.42 1.92
C ILE A 742 -10.95 6.46 2.89
N ILE A 743 -12.16 6.78 2.42
CA ILE A 743 -13.37 6.87 3.25
C ILE A 743 -14.00 5.49 3.45
N ASN A 744 -14.22 4.79 2.34
CA ASN A 744 -14.69 3.42 2.36
C ASN A 744 -13.78 2.55 1.46
N PRO A 745 -12.69 2.00 2.03
CA PRO A 745 -11.79 1.10 1.31
C PRO A 745 -12.43 -0.17 0.74
N THR A 746 -13.68 -0.48 1.10
CA THR A 746 -14.41 -1.63 0.56
C THR A 746 -15.27 -1.27 -0.65
N LEU A 747 -15.43 0.01 -0.99
CA LEU A 747 -16.32 0.48 -2.05
C LEU A 747 -15.51 0.87 -3.30
N ASN A 748 -15.64 0.07 -4.37
CA ASN A 748 -15.03 0.32 -5.69
C ASN A 748 -13.51 0.57 -5.64
N ASN A 749 -12.84 -0.03 -4.66
CA ASN A 749 -11.43 0.22 -4.39
C ASN A 749 -10.54 -0.70 -5.24
N THR A 750 -9.55 -0.15 -5.93
CA THR A 750 -8.40 -0.92 -6.42
C THR A 750 -7.22 -0.62 -5.49
N GLY A 751 -6.57 -1.66 -4.96
CA GLY A 751 -5.57 -1.54 -3.91
C GLY A 751 -4.41 -0.66 -4.36
N PRO A 752 -3.72 0.06 -3.46
CA PRO A 752 -2.64 0.94 -3.89
C PRO A 752 -1.44 0.08 -4.33
N PHE A 753 -1.28 -0.10 -5.64
CA PHE A 753 -0.05 -0.61 -6.28
C PHE A 753 0.84 0.53 -6.80
N ARG A 754 0.47 1.78 -6.49
CA ARG A 754 1.16 3.01 -6.92
C ARG A 754 2.62 3.10 -6.50
N TRP A 755 3.01 2.52 -5.37
CA TRP A 755 4.40 2.59 -4.93
C TRP A 755 5.29 1.67 -5.76
N TRP A 756 4.81 0.49 -6.13
CA TRP A 756 5.46 -0.35 -7.12
C TRP A 756 5.54 0.34 -8.49
N LEU A 757 4.49 1.06 -8.92
CA LEU A 757 4.55 1.85 -10.16
C LEU A 757 5.69 2.87 -10.11
N HIS A 758 5.74 3.67 -9.04
CA HIS A 758 6.75 4.71 -8.86
C HIS A 758 8.17 4.13 -8.79
N GLU A 759 8.38 3.10 -7.96
CA GLU A 759 9.66 2.40 -7.85
C GLU A 759 10.09 1.76 -9.17
N SER A 760 9.15 1.24 -9.96
CA SER A 760 9.46 0.65 -11.28
C SER A 760 9.97 1.69 -12.29
N LEU A 761 9.47 2.93 -12.19
CA LEU A 761 9.90 4.04 -13.04
C LEU A 761 11.24 4.62 -12.56
N LEU A 762 11.42 4.76 -11.24
CA LEU A 762 12.70 5.17 -10.63
C LEU A 762 13.82 4.22 -11.03
N ASP A 763 13.57 2.92 -10.91
CA ASP A 763 14.56 1.88 -11.18
C ASP A 763 14.77 1.63 -12.69
N ASN A 764 14.13 2.43 -13.57
CA ASN A 764 14.10 2.28 -15.03
C ASN A 764 13.87 0.83 -15.49
N LYS A 765 12.85 0.16 -14.94
CA LYS A 765 12.58 -1.24 -15.30
C LYS A 765 12.24 -1.34 -16.80
N PRO A 766 12.82 -2.34 -17.51
CA PRO A 766 12.34 -2.72 -18.84
C PRO A 766 10.83 -2.92 -18.85
N VAL A 767 10.14 -2.40 -19.87
CA VAL A 767 8.66 -2.38 -19.86
C VAL A 767 8.06 -3.80 -19.92
N ASP A 768 8.78 -4.77 -20.50
CA ASP A 768 8.37 -6.18 -20.49
C ASP A 768 8.42 -6.79 -19.09
N LEU A 769 9.40 -6.40 -18.27
CA LEU A 769 9.44 -6.73 -16.84
C LEU A 769 8.32 -6.03 -16.07
N PHE A 770 8.11 -4.73 -16.28
CA PHE A 770 7.02 -3.97 -15.65
C PHE A 770 5.65 -4.64 -15.89
N VAL A 771 5.36 -5.03 -17.13
CA VAL A 771 4.10 -5.70 -17.47
C VAL A 771 4.03 -7.11 -16.91
N THR A 772 5.15 -7.84 -16.89
CA THR A 772 5.21 -9.18 -16.30
C THR A 772 4.90 -9.15 -14.80
N GLU A 773 5.51 -8.23 -14.04
CA GLU A 773 5.24 -8.06 -12.61
C GLU A 773 3.79 -7.65 -12.33
N LEU A 774 3.24 -6.72 -13.13
CA LEU A 774 1.83 -6.31 -13.01
C LEU A 774 0.88 -7.49 -13.20
N ILE A 775 1.11 -8.29 -14.25
CA ILE A 775 0.24 -9.41 -14.59
C ILE A 775 0.37 -10.52 -13.56
N ARG A 776 1.59 -10.83 -13.08
CA ARG A 776 1.84 -11.84 -12.03
C ARG A 776 1.20 -11.47 -10.68
N MET A 777 0.99 -10.18 -10.42
CA MET A 777 0.29 -9.69 -9.22
C MET A 777 0.92 -10.22 -7.93
N GLU A 778 2.24 -10.32 -7.86
CA GLU A 778 2.96 -10.77 -6.67
C GLU A 778 3.16 -9.63 -5.67
N GLY A 779 3.56 -9.96 -4.44
CA GLY A 779 3.83 -8.98 -3.39
C GLY A 779 2.61 -8.56 -2.57
N SER A 780 2.67 -7.35 -2.03
CA SER A 780 1.68 -6.82 -1.10
C SER A 780 0.40 -6.37 -1.80
N GLU A 781 -0.75 -6.81 -1.29
CA GLU A 781 -2.07 -6.34 -1.75
C GLU A 781 -2.35 -4.90 -1.29
N ARG A 782 -1.74 -4.44 -0.19
CA ARG A 782 -2.14 -3.22 0.54
C ARG A 782 -1.06 -2.16 0.68
N PHE A 783 0.21 -2.53 0.65
CA PHE A 783 1.33 -1.64 0.97
C PHE A 783 2.20 -1.30 -0.25
N GLY A 784 1.59 -1.31 -1.44
CA GLY A 784 2.26 -0.83 -2.64
C GLY A 784 2.80 -1.88 -3.60
N GLY A 785 2.44 -3.17 -3.46
CA GLY A 785 2.87 -4.23 -4.38
C GLY A 785 1.92 -4.43 -5.58
N PRO A 786 2.36 -5.11 -6.65
CA PRO A 786 1.53 -5.47 -7.81
C PRO A 786 0.26 -6.24 -7.46
N ALA A 787 0.26 -7.04 -6.38
CA ALA A 787 -0.93 -7.75 -5.91
C ALA A 787 -2.12 -6.81 -5.64
N GLY A 788 -1.89 -5.54 -5.32
CA GLY A 788 -2.97 -4.53 -5.20
C GLY A 788 -3.75 -4.31 -6.49
N PHE A 789 -3.18 -4.63 -7.66
CA PHE A 789 -3.87 -4.60 -8.94
C PHE A 789 -4.98 -5.66 -9.02
N ALA A 790 -4.88 -6.79 -8.28
CA ALA A 790 -5.92 -7.81 -8.22
C ALA A 790 -7.20 -7.32 -7.51
N THR A 791 -7.06 -6.35 -6.60
CA THR A 791 -8.17 -5.81 -5.83
C THR A 791 -9.12 -5.01 -6.73
N ALA A 792 -10.41 -5.33 -6.64
CA ALA A 792 -11.52 -4.52 -7.15
C ALA A 792 -12.76 -4.78 -6.28
N SER A 793 -12.79 -4.15 -5.10
CA SER A 793 -13.81 -4.42 -4.09
C SER A 793 -15.22 -4.19 -4.64
N GLN A 794 -16.16 -5.09 -4.33
CA GLN A 794 -17.54 -5.11 -4.82
C GLN A 794 -17.74 -5.39 -6.32
N ASN A 795 -16.68 -5.75 -7.04
CA ASN A 795 -16.81 -6.32 -8.38
C ASN A 795 -17.07 -7.84 -8.29
N ASP A 796 -18.07 -8.32 -9.02
CA ASP A 796 -18.44 -9.73 -9.09
C ASP A 796 -17.45 -10.59 -9.91
N VAL A 797 -16.74 -9.98 -10.87
CA VAL A 797 -15.68 -10.61 -11.67
C VAL A 797 -14.49 -9.64 -11.83
N PRO A 798 -13.69 -9.44 -10.77
CA PRO A 798 -12.60 -8.47 -10.77
C PRO A 798 -11.59 -8.70 -11.92
N MET A 799 -11.30 -9.95 -12.26
CA MET A 799 -10.33 -10.29 -13.31
C MET A 799 -10.81 -9.97 -14.73
N ALA A 800 -12.12 -9.91 -14.98
CA ALA A 800 -12.63 -9.40 -16.26
C ALA A 800 -12.35 -7.89 -16.38
N ALA A 801 -12.47 -7.14 -15.28
CA ALA A 801 -12.05 -5.74 -15.25
C ALA A 801 -10.56 -5.56 -15.54
N LYS A 802 -9.71 -6.41 -14.95
CA LYS A 802 -8.26 -6.39 -15.20
C LYS A 802 -7.92 -6.84 -16.63
N GLY A 803 -8.65 -7.81 -17.19
CA GLY A 803 -8.51 -8.23 -18.60
C GLY A 803 -8.77 -7.08 -19.58
N MET A 804 -9.79 -6.25 -19.35
CA MET A 804 -10.05 -5.05 -20.16
C MET A 804 -8.90 -4.04 -20.07
N ILE A 805 -8.36 -3.81 -18.87
CA ILE A 805 -7.23 -2.89 -18.65
C ILE A 805 -5.98 -3.40 -19.39
N VAL A 806 -5.61 -4.67 -19.19
CA VAL A 806 -4.40 -5.26 -19.77
C VAL A 806 -4.46 -5.30 -21.31
N SER A 807 -5.61 -5.68 -21.88
CA SER A 807 -5.80 -5.72 -23.34
C SER A 807 -5.75 -4.33 -23.98
N ALA A 808 -6.40 -3.32 -23.40
CA ALA A 808 -6.34 -1.95 -23.89
C ALA A 808 -4.93 -1.35 -23.72
N ALA A 809 -4.37 -1.43 -22.52
CA ALA A 809 -3.08 -0.82 -22.16
C ALA A 809 -1.93 -1.36 -23.00
N PHE A 810 -1.86 -2.68 -23.21
CA PHE A 810 -0.68 -3.33 -23.78
C PHE A 810 -0.88 -3.92 -25.17
N LEU A 811 -2.12 -4.09 -25.65
CA LEU A 811 -2.40 -4.65 -26.98
C LEU A 811 -3.24 -3.70 -27.88
N GLY A 812 -3.74 -2.58 -27.35
CA GLY A 812 -4.63 -1.66 -28.07
C GLY A 812 -5.95 -2.34 -28.47
N ILE A 813 -6.43 -3.26 -27.63
CA ILE A 813 -7.64 -4.06 -27.86
C ILE A 813 -8.70 -3.62 -26.85
N GLU A 814 -9.80 -3.06 -27.34
CA GLU A 814 -10.95 -2.66 -26.53
C GLU A 814 -11.91 -3.85 -26.32
N MET A 815 -12.22 -4.15 -25.06
CA MET A 815 -13.07 -5.27 -24.63
C MET A 815 -14.19 -4.86 -23.66
N LYS A 816 -14.44 -3.56 -23.48
CA LYS A 816 -15.46 -3.05 -22.54
C LYS A 816 -16.85 -3.60 -22.82
N CYS A 817 -17.27 -3.66 -24.08
CA CYS A 817 -18.55 -4.27 -24.45
C CYS A 817 -18.59 -5.78 -24.18
N ALA A 818 -17.45 -6.47 -24.37
CA ALA A 818 -17.28 -7.90 -24.11
C ALA A 818 -17.49 -8.29 -22.63
N ARG A 819 -17.64 -7.32 -21.71
CA ARG A 819 -17.98 -7.59 -20.32
C ARG A 819 -19.34 -8.27 -20.15
N CYS A 820 -20.33 -7.87 -20.96
CA CYS A 820 -21.73 -8.28 -20.78
C CYS A 820 -22.36 -8.98 -21.99
N HIS A 821 -21.78 -8.82 -23.19
CA HIS A 821 -22.26 -9.38 -24.45
C HIS A 821 -21.13 -9.34 -25.47
N ASP A 822 -21.25 -10.00 -26.62
CA ASP A 822 -20.24 -9.91 -27.68
C ASP A 822 -20.13 -8.48 -28.20
N ALA A 823 -18.92 -8.01 -28.47
CA ALA A 823 -18.71 -6.61 -28.86
C ALA A 823 -19.40 -6.33 -30.21
N PRO A 824 -20.26 -5.31 -30.33
CA PRO A 824 -21.05 -5.10 -31.55
C PRO A 824 -20.20 -4.58 -32.71
N THR A 825 -19.18 -3.78 -32.40
CA THR A 825 -18.31 -3.09 -33.38
C THR A 825 -16.90 -3.68 -33.49
N HIS A 826 -16.53 -4.55 -32.56
CA HIS A 826 -15.22 -5.20 -32.49
C HIS A 826 -15.37 -6.71 -32.65
N LYS A 827 -14.35 -7.38 -33.17
CA LYS A 827 -14.42 -8.84 -33.44
C LYS A 827 -14.46 -9.71 -32.18
N TRP A 828 -14.16 -9.14 -31.01
CA TRP A 828 -14.02 -9.85 -29.74
C TRP A 828 -15.36 -10.23 -29.12
N LYS A 829 -15.40 -11.43 -28.56
CA LYS A 829 -16.55 -12.01 -27.88
C LYS A 829 -16.45 -11.86 -26.37
N GLN A 830 -17.57 -12.06 -25.69
CA GLN A 830 -17.59 -12.17 -24.24
C GLN A 830 -16.70 -13.32 -23.76
N GLU A 831 -16.71 -14.45 -24.46
CA GLU A 831 -15.84 -15.61 -24.16
C GLU A 831 -14.36 -15.22 -24.11
N ASP A 832 -13.86 -14.48 -25.11
CA ASP A 832 -12.45 -14.05 -25.19
C ASP A 832 -12.00 -13.25 -23.95
N LEU A 833 -12.84 -12.33 -23.46
CA LEU A 833 -12.54 -11.56 -22.25
C LEU A 833 -12.49 -12.45 -21.01
N PHE A 834 -13.41 -13.41 -20.92
CA PHE A 834 -13.50 -14.31 -19.77
C PHE A 834 -12.40 -15.38 -19.78
N GLU A 835 -11.87 -15.77 -20.94
CA GLU A 835 -10.67 -16.58 -21.05
C GLU A 835 -9.45 -15.86 -20.47
N LEU A 836 -9.24 -14.58 -20.81
CA LEU A 836 -8.21 -13.74 -20.19
C LEU A 836 -8.41 -13.58 -18.68
N ALA A 837 -9.65 -13.34 -18.27
CA ALA A 837 -9.99 -13.22 -16.86
C ALA A 837 -9.66 -14.51 -16.09
N ALA A 838 -9.92 -15.69 -16.69
CA ALA A 838 -9.58 -16.99 -16.12
C ALA A 838 -8.06 -17.20 -16.05
N MET A 839 -7.29 -16.74 -17.05
CA MET A 839 -5.82 -16.71 -16.96
C MET A 839 -5.33 -15.86 -15.79
N LEU A 840 -5.87 -14.65 -15.62
CA LEU A 840 -5.50 -13.77 -14.51
C LEU A 840 -5.90 -14.33 -13.13
N LYS A 841 -7.05 -15.02 -13.06
CA LYS A 841 -7.51 -15.70 -11.84
C LYS A 841 -6.70 -16.96 -11.51
N GLU A 842 -6.00 -17.54 -12.48
CA GLU A 842 -5.34 -18.86 -12.40
C GLU A 842 -6.32 -20.03 -12.22
N ASP A 843 -7.61 -19.83 -12.53
CA ASP A 843 -8.68 -20.79 -12.28
C ASP A 843 -9.88 -20.53 -13.22
N VAL A 844 -10.75 -21.51 -13.35
CA VAL A 844 -12.01 -21.41 -14.08
C VAL A 844 -12.86 -20.26 -13.53
N ILE A 845 -13.47 -19.48 -14.43
CA ILE A 845 -14.46 -18.47 -14.07
C ILE A 845 -15.84 -18.98 -14.44
N LYS A 846 -16.73 -18.93 -13.45
CA LYS A 846 -18.16 -19.10 -13.67
C LYS A 846 -18.76 -17.73 -13.99
N LEU A 847 -19.34 -17.57 -15.18
CA LEU A 847 -19.98 -16.32 -15.60
C LEU A 847 -21.17 -15.99 -14.69
N PRO A 848 -21.16 -14.88 -13.93
CA PRO A 848 -22.32 -14.51 -13.12
C PRO A 848 -23.41 -13.84 -13.96
N GLU A 849 -24.67 -13.94 -13.53
CA GLU A 849 -25.81 -13.34 -14.23
C GLU A 849 -25.68 -11.81 -14.39
N SER A 850 -25.07 -11.13 -13.42
CA SER A 850 -24.78 -9.68 -13.47
C SER A 850 -23.81 -9.29 -14.58
N SER A 851 -23.09 -10.25 -15.16
CA SER A 851 -22.19 -10.06 -16.29
C SER A 851 -22.81 -10.50 -17.62
N SER A 852 -24.13 -10.56 -17.74
CA SER A 852 -24.81 -10.81 -19.02
C SER A 852 -26.03 -9.92 -19.17
N VAL A 853 -26.29 -9.46 -20.40
CA VAL A 853 -27.54 -8.74 -20.70
C VAL A 853 -28.69 -9.76 -20.82
N PRO A 854 -29.84 -9.54 -20.15
CA PRO A 854 -31.01 -10.42 -20.28
C PRO A 854 -31.69 -10.22 -21.65
N MET A 855 -31.36 -11.09 -22.61
CA MET A 855 -31.86 -11.02 -24.00
C MET A 855 -33.39 -11.19 -24.10
N ASP A 856 -33.98 -11.99 -23.21
CA ASP A 856 -35.42 -12.22 -23.11
C ASP A 856 -36.22 -10.93 -22.90
N ARG A 857 -35.66 -9.96 -22.16
CA ARG A 857 -36.28 -8.65 -21.96
C ARG A 857 -36.18 -7.74 -23.18
N LEU A 858 -35.09 -7.84 -23.95
CA LEU A 858 -34.91 -7.06 -25.18
C LEU A 858 -35.86 -7.55 -26.28
N GLU A 859 -36.01 -8.87 -26.42
CA GLU A 859 -36.91 -9.49 -27.39
C GLU A 859 -38.38 -9.13 -27.13
N GLN A 860 -38.79 -8.96 -25.86
CA GLN A 860 -40.13 -8.50 -25.48
C GLN A 860 -40.47 -7.08 -25.97
N THR A 861 -39.46 -6.25 -26.32
CA THR A 861 -39.68 -4.90 -26.85
C THR A 861 -40.08 -4.88 -28.34
N GLY A 862 -40.07 -6.04 -29.01
CA GLY A 862 -40.40 -6.17 -30.43
C GLY A 862 -39.37 -5.57 -31.40
N ARG A 863 -38.20 -5.14 -30.88
CA ARG A 863 -37.06 -4.66 -31.68
C ARG A 863 -35.99 -5.75 -31.76
N GLU A 864 -35.41 -5.92 -32.95
CA GLU A 864 -34.26 -6.82 -33.16
C GLU A 864 -33.06 -6.34 -32.33
N PRO A 865 -32.45 -7.18 -31.48
CA PRO A 865 -31.31 -6.80 -30.66
C PRO A 865 -30.10 -6.40 -31.51
N LEU A 866 -29.44 -5.30 -31.16
CA LEU A 866 -28.20 -4.83 -31.81
C LEU A 866 -26.92 -5.48 -31.24
N ILE A 867 -27.09 -6.42 -30.31
CA ILE A 867 -26.03 -7.11 -29.57
C ILE A 867 -26.36 -8.60 -29.51
N GLU A 868 -25.33 -9.43 -29.36
CA GLU A 868 -25.45 -10.88 -29.24
C GLU A 868 -24.82 -11.34 -27.92
N VAL A 869 -25.43 -12.31 -27.25
CA VAL A 869 -24.87 -12.96 -26.06
C VAL A 869 -24.67 -14.44 -26.39
N THR A 870 -23.45 -14.82 -26.76
CA THR A 870 -23.13 -16.21 -27.13
C THR A 870 -22.76 -17.07 -25.91
N LEU A 871 -22.34 -16.45 -24.80
CA LEU A 871 -21.97 -17.13 -23.57
C LEU A 871 -23.09 -17.05 -22.53
N ALA A 872 -23.68 -18.19 -22.18
CA ALA A 872 -24.81 -18.24 -21.24
C ALA A 872 -24.36 -18.02 -19.78
N PRO A 873 -25.15 -17.31 -18.95
CA PRO A 873 -24.90 -17.20 -17.51
C PRO A 873 -24.71 -18.57 -16.85
N GLY A 874 -23.74 -18.66 -15.94
CA GLY A 874 -23.36 -19.90 -15.27
C GLY A 874 -22.39 -20.79 -16.04
N SER A 875 -22.03 -20.44 -17.28
CA SER A 875 -21.00 -21.15 -18.06
C SER A 875 -19.64 -21.09 -17.36
N GLU A 876 -18.89 -22.19 -17.45
CA GLU A 876 -17.53 -22.31 -16.94
C GLU A 876 -16.53 -22.01 -18.06
N VAL A 877 -15.81 -20.90 -17.93
CA VAL A 877 -14.78 -20.48 -18.89
C VAL A 877 -13.40 -20.83 -18.33
N LYS A 878 -12.60 -21.54 -19.13
CA LYS A 878 -11.26 -21.99 -18.76
C LYS A 878 -10.21 -20.95 -19.15
N PRO A 879 -9.05 -20.94 -18.48
CA PRO A 879 -7.91 -20.11 -18.90
C PRO A 879 -7.47 -20.46 -20.33
N ALA A 880 -7.49 -19.48 -21.23
CA ALA A 880 -7.04 -19.63 -22.62
C ALA A 880 -6.57 -18.29 -23.21
N TRP A 881 -5.71 -18.34 -24.24
CA TRP A 881 -5.21 -17.16 -24.93
C TRP A 881 -6.07 -16.85 -26.17
N PRO A 882 -6.84 -15.75 -26.16
CA PRO A 882 -7.78 -15.47 -27.26
C PRO A 882 -7.14 -14.82 -28.50
N PHE A 883 -5.83 -14.55 -28.48
CA PHE A 883 -5.15 -13.76 -29.52
C PHE A 883 -4.09 -14.53 -30.33
N PRO A 884 -4.40 -15.70 -30.92
CA PRO A 884 -3.39 -16.53 -31.61
C PRO A 884 -2.77 -15.86 -32.84
N LYS A 885 -3.41 -14.82 -33.38
CA LYS A 885 -2.87 -14.00 -34.49
C LYS A 885 -1.76 -13.04 -34.06
N LEU A 886 -1.69 -12.67 -32.78
CA LEU A 886 -0.64 -11.78 -32.26
C LEU A 886 0.63 -12.56 -31.93
N VAL A 887 0.45 -13.71 -31.25
CA VAL A 887 1.51 -14.63 -30.90
C VAL A 887 0.93 -16.02 -30.68
N LYS A 888 1.70 -17.06 -30.99
CA LYS A 888 1.30 -18.44 -30.76
C LYS A 888 1.59 -18.87 -29.32
N GLU A 889 0.73 -19.74 -28.77
CA GLU A 889 0.79 -20.19 -27.37
C GLU A 889 2.11 -20.89 -27.00
N GLU A 890 2.80 -21.52 -27.96
CA GLU A 890 4.08 -22.19 -27.70
C GLU A 890 5.17 -21.21 -27.24
N SER A 891 4.99 -19.91 -27.49
CA SER A 891 5.89 -18.87 -26.98
C SER A 891 5.89 -18.82 -25.46
N ALA A 892 4.74 -19.05 -24.81
CA ALA A 892 4.63 -19.10 -23.35
C ALA A 892 5.47 -20.23 -22.75
N VAL A 893 5.46 -21.41 -23.39
CA VAL A 893 6.22 -22.59 -22.93
C VAL A 893 7.72 -22.31 -22.89
N ARG A 894 8.22 -21.48 -23.81
CA ARG A 894 9.64 -21.10 -23.89
C ARG A 894 9.99 -19.90 -23.00
N LEU A 895 9.06 -18.98 -22.80
CA LEU A 895 9.35 -17.66 -22.25
C LEU A 895 8.86 -17.43 -20.82
N ALA A 896 7.89 -18.21 -20.31
CA ALA A 896 7.43 -18.10 -18.93
C ALA A 896 8.43 -18.73 -17.96
N GLU A 897 8.54 -18.17 -16.75
CA GLU A 897 9.33 -18.76 -15.65
C GLU A 897 8.62 -19.98 -15.07
N HIS A 898 7.29 -19.92 -15.02
CA HIS A 898 6.37 -20.97 -14.58
C HIS A 898 5.33 -21.26 -15.67
N PRO A 899 5.67 -22.06 -16.71
CA PRO A 899 4.76 -22.34 -17.82
C PRO A 899 3.45 -23.06 -17.45
N ASP A 900 3.34 -23.61 -16.24
CA ASP A 900 2.11 -24.23 -15.74
C ASP A 900 1.15 -23.22 -15.07
N ASP A 901 1.63 -22.02 -14.75
CA ASP A 901 0.85 -20.91 -14.20
C ASP A 901 0.19 -20.11 -15.35
N PRO A 902 -1.15 -20.10 -15.48
CA PRO A 902 -1.85 -19.33 -16.50
C PRO A 902 -1.52 -17.83 -16.49
N ARG A 903 -1.24 -17.24 -15.33
CA ARG A 903 -0.92 -15.82 -15.19
C ARG A 903 0.46 -15.50 -15.73
N ASP A 904 1.46 -16.32 -15.43
CA ASP A 904 2.81 -16.16 -16.01
C ASP A 904 2.83 -16.49 -17.50
N ARG A 905 2.03 -17.47 -17.97
CA ARG A 905 1.81 -17.69 -19.41
C ARG A 905 1.25 -16.45 -20.10
N LEU A 906 0.23 -15.82 -19.51
CA LEU A 906 -0.37 -14.59 -20.06
C LEU A 906 0.67 -13.45 -20.13
N ALA A 907 1.44 -13.26 -19.06
CA ALA A 907 2.52 -12.28 -19.02
C ALA A 907 3.53 -12.53 -20.16
N ALA A 908 3.95 -13.79 -20.33
CA ALA A 908 4.90 -14.18 -21.37
C ALA A 908 4.36 -13.98 -22.79
N LEU A 909 3.06 -14.24 -23.04
CA LEU A 909 2.44 -14.04 -24.36
C LEU A 909 2.30 -12.56 -24.72
N ILE A 910 1.91 -11.73 -23.76
CA ILE A 910 1.82 -10.28 -23.98
C ILE A 910 3.20 -9.70 -24.29
N THR A 911 4.23 -10.11 -23.53
CA THR A 911 5.57 -9.51 -23.59
C THR A 911 6.55 -10.27 -24.48
N ALA A 912 6.08 -11.25 -25.26
CA ALA A 912 6.92 -12.00 -26.19
C ALA A 912 7.50 -11.08 -27.28
N PRO A 913 8.77 -11.24 -27.71
CA PRO A 913 9.32 -10.47 -28.81
C PRO A 913 8.58 -10.72 -30.14
N GLU A 914 8.02 -11.92 -30.33
CA GLU A 914 7.17 -12.24 -31.49
C GLU A 914 5.87 -11.42 -31.51
N ASN A 915 5.38 -11.01 -30.34
CA ASN A 915 4.19 -10.17 -30.22
C ASN A 915 4.54 -8.70 -30.49
N GLN A 916 4.74 -8.37 -31.77
CA GLN A 916 5.07 -7.00 -32.18
C GLN A 916 3.99 -5.97 -31.79
N ARG A 917 2.74 -6.41 -31.56
CA ARG A 917 1.66 -5.51 -31.14
C ARG A 917 1.98 -4.84 -29.82
N PHE A 918 2.55 -5.58 -28.87
CA PHE A 918 2.96 -5.04 -27.57
C PHE A 918 3.96 -3.90 -27.72
N ALA A 919 5.08 -4.15 -28.41
CA ALA A 919 6.12 -3.13 -28.60
C ALA A 919 5.57 -1.90 -29.33
N LYS A 920 4.76 -2.09 -30.38
CA LYS A 920 4.14 -0.99 -31.15
C LYS A 920 3.17 -0.16 -30.29
N VAL A 921 2.35 -0.80 -29.46
CA VAL A 921 1.41 -0.09 -28.56
C VAL A 921 2.15 0.76 -27.54
N ILE A 922 3.20 0.20 -26.93
CA ILE A 922 4.02 0.93 -25.97
C ILE A 922 4.70 2.15 -26.60
N VAL A 923 5.38 1.98 -27.73
CA VAL A 923 6.06 3.13 -28.38
C VAL A 923 5.07 4.16 -28.92
N ASN A 924 3.89 3.73 -29.37
CA ASN A 924 2.84 4.66 -29.79
C ASN A 924 2.30 5.49 -28.61
N ARG A 925 2.15 4.89 -27.43
CA ARG A 925 1.75 5.61 -26.21
C ARG A 925 2.83 6.61 -25.78
N LEU A 926 4.10 6.21 -25.80
CA LEU A 926 5.22 7.10 -25.54
C LEU A 926 5.27 8.26 -26.54
N TRP A 927 5.13 7.96 -27.83
CA TRP A 927 5.06 8.94 -28.91
C TRP A 927 3.89 9.91 -28.72
N ALA A 928 2.69 9.41 -28.45
CA ALA A 928 1.50 10.23 -28.21
C ALA A 928 1.70 11.21 -27.06
N ARG A 929 2.35 10.77 -25.97
CA ARG A 929 2.67 11.63 -24.83
C ARG A 929 3.61 12.77 -25.21
N LEU A 930 4.69 12.50 -25.94
CA LEU A 930 5.70 13.51 -26.29
C LEU A 930 5.28 14.40 -27.45
N MET A 931 4.62 13.84 -28.46
CA MET A 931 4.27 14.53 -29.71
C MET A 931 2.83 15.07 -29.72
N GLY A 932 2.01 14.74 -28.72
CA GLY A 932 0.61 15.17 -28.58
C GLY A 932 -0.39 14.40 -29.44
N ARG A 933 0.08 13.49 -30.30
CA ARG A 933 -0.73 12.64 -31.18
C ARG A 933 0.01 11.34 -31.44
N GLY A 934 -0.63 10.20 -31.18
CA GLY A 934 -0.06 8.88 -31.51
C GLY A 934 0.09 8.67 -33.01
N LEU A 935 1.07 7.86 -33.41
CA LEU A 935 1.17 7.36 -34.79
C LEU A 935 -0.12 6.60 -35.16
N VAL A 936 -0.65 5.81 -34.24
CA VAL A 936 -2.06 5.43 -34.20
C VAL A 936 -2.76 6.38 -33.25
N GLU A 937 -3.73 7.16 -33.75
CA GLU A 937 -4.37 8.23 -32.99
C GLU A 937 -5.08 7.72 -31.73
N ASN A 938 -5.90 6.68 -31.86
CA ASN A 938 -6.59 6.06 -30.74
C ASN A 938 -5.65 5.07 -30.04
N VAL A 939 -5.06 5.51 -28.92
CA VAL A 939 -4.05 4.72 -28.19
C VAL A 939 -4.64 3.46 -27.53
N ASP A 940 -5.93 3.48 -27.17
CA ASP A 940 -6.63 2.42 -26.44
C ASP A 940 -7.40 1.44 -27.37
N ASP A 941 -7.76 1.87 -28.59
CA ASP A 941 -8.49 1.05 -29.58
C ASP A 941 -7.88 1.17 -30.99
N TRP A 942 -7.16 0.11 -31.39
CA TRP A 942 -6.48 0.05 -32.69
C TRP A 942 -7.30 -0.65 -33.78
N GLU A 943 -8.53 -1.10 -33.50
CA GLU A 943 -9.35 -1.80 -34.53
C GLU A 943 -9.97 -0.84 -35.54
N GLN A 944 -9.99 0.45 -35.22
CA GLN A 944 -10.65 1.50 -36.00
C GLN A 944 -9.67 2.54 -36.53
N SER A 945 -8.36 2.35 -36.38
CA SER A 945 -7.36 3.37 -36.72
C SER A 945 -6.08 2.75 -37.25
N ASP A 946 -5.59 3.28 -38.36
CA ASP A 946 -4.31 2.91 -38.95
C ASP A 946 -3.18 3.83 -38.49
N PRO A 947 -1.93 3.34 -38.49
CA PRO A 947 -0.79 4.19 -38.22
C PRO A 947 -0.56 5.21 -39.34
N SER A 948 -0.23 6.45 -38.97
CA SER A 948 0.14 7.48 -39.94
C SER A 948 1.49 7.22 -40.62
N HIS A 949 2.40 6.58 -39.88
CA HIS A 949 3.73 6.16 -40.33
C HIS A 949 3.95 4.68 -39.94
N PRO A 950 3.44 3.71 -40.73
CA PRO A 950 3.49 2.28 -40.39
C PRO A 950 4.93 1.73 -40.27
N GLU A 951 5.84 2.18 -41.13
CA GLU A 951 7.26 1.80 -41.13
C GLU A 951 7.95 2.34 -39.89
N LEU A 952 7.77 3.63 -39.59
CA LEU A 952 8.31 4.27 -38.38
C LEU A 952 7.81 3.57 -37.10
N LEU A 953 6.51 3.28 -37.01
CA LEU A 953 5.94 2.57 -35.87
C LEU A 953 6.54 1.18 -35.71
N THR A 954 6.77 0.47 -36.82
CA THR A 954 7.39 -0.84 -36.80
C THR A 954 8.86 -0.77 -36.40
N TRP A 955 9.59 0.21 -36.93
CA TRP A 955 10.99 0.47 -36.61
C TRP A 955 11.15 0.83 -35.13
N LEU A 956 10.37 1.79 -34.60
CA LEU A 956 10.39 2.14 -33.17
C LEU A 956 10.06 0.94 -32.27
N GLY A 957 9.11 0.08 -32.68
CA GLY A 957 8.82 -1.15 -31.96
C GLY A 957 10.01 -2.11 -31.92
N GLN A 958 10.77 -2.23 -33.01
CA GLN A 958 12.00 -3.02 -33.05
C GLN A 958 13.14 -2.36 -32.24
N GLU A 959 13.24 -1.03 -32.26
CA GLU A 959 14.20 -0.29 -31.42
C GLU A 959 13.92 -0.47 -29.93
N LEU A 960 12.65 -0.52 -29.50
CA LEU A 960 12.30 -0.85 -28.13
C LEU A 960 12.83 -2.24 -27.75
N VAL A 961 12.60 -3.25 -28.60
CA VAL A 961 13.10 -4.62 -28.34
C VAL A 961 14.64 -4.67 -28.36
N ARG A 962 15.29 -3.92 -29.26
CA ARG A 962 16.75 -3.84 -29.38
C ARG A 962 17.40 -3.13 -28.19
N ALA A 963 16.71 -2.15 -27.62
CA ALA A 963 17.11 -1.45 -26.39
C ALA A 963 16.70 -2.22 -25.12
N ASP A 964 16.52 -3.55 -25.20
CA ASP A 964 16.10 -4.38 -24.08
C ASP A 964 14.84 -3.86 -23.38
N TYR A 965 13.89 -3.33 -24.15
CA TYR A 965 12.62 -2.79 -23.68
C TYR A 965 12.76 -1.58 -22.73
N ASP A 966 13.87 -0.85 -22.81
CA ASP A 966 14.08 0.43 -22.12
C ASP A 966 13.25 1.56 -22.78
N LEU A 967 12.28 2.09 -22.03
CA LEU A 967 11.45 3.20 -22.49
C LEU A 967 12.24 4.50 -22.67
N LYS A 968 13.22 4.76 -21.80
CA LYS A 968 14.02 5.99 -21.85
C LYS A 968 14.93 6.00 -23.09
N ALA A 969 15.38 4.84 -23.56
CA ALA A 969 16.14 4.72 -24.80
C ALA A 969 15.31 5.17 -26.03
N VAL A 970 14.05 4.73 -26.14
CA VAL A 970 13.16 5.18 -27.22
C VAL A 970 12.75 6.64 -27.03
N ALA A 971 12.52 7.08 -25.79
CA ALA A 971 12.24 8.49 -25.50
C ALA A 971 13.40 9.38 -25.97
N ARG A 972 14.65 8.97 -25.74
CA ARG A 972 15.85 9.67 -26.22
C ARG A 972 15.85 9.84 -27.74
N LEU A 973 15.47 8.81 -28.51
CA LEU A 973 15.36 8.90 -29.97
C LEU A 973 14.33 9.96 -30.37
N ILE A 974 13.16 9.96 -29.75
CA ILE A 974 12.09 10.93 -30.03
C ILE A 974 12.54 12.35 -29.67
N LEU A 975 13.05 12.56 -28.47
CA LEU A 975 13.50 13.88 -27.97
C LEU A 975 14.67 14.45 -28.79
N ALA A 976 15.53 13.58 -29.34
CA ALA A 976 16.65 13.97 -30.18
C ALA A 976 16.25 14.32 -31.63
N SER A 977 15.07 13.88 -32.10
CA SER A 977 14.60 14.13 -33.47
C SER A 977 14.41 15.62 -33.77
N GLN A 978 14.55 16.02 -35.03
CA GLN A 978 14.15 17.36 -35.48
C GLN A 978 12.66 17.57 -35.23
N ALA A 979 11.82 16.56 -35.47
CA ALA A 979 10.38 16.66 -35.27
C ALA A 979 9.97 17.14 -33.87
N TYR A 980 10.58 16.60 -32.80
CA TYR A 980 10.31 17.05 -31.43
C TYR A 980 10.87 18.46 -31.16
N GLN A 981 12.03 18.79 -31.72
CA GLN A 981 12.77 20.03 -31.44
C GLN A 981 12.27 21.26 -32.22
N ARG A 982 11.26 21.10 -33.07
CA ARG A 982 10.65 22.18 -33.84
C ARG A 982 9.91 23.19 -32.96
N ALA A 983 9.85 24.43 -33.43
CA ALA A 983 9.03 25.49 -32.85
C ALA A 983 7.55 25.16 -33.04
N VAL A 984 6.73 25.48 -32.04
CA VAL A 984 5.26 25.36 -32.16
C VAL A 984 4.75 26.28 -33.26
N ASP A 985 3.81 25.78 -34.06
CA ASP A 985 2.98 26.65 -34.92
C ASP A 985 1.77 27.15 -34.09
N PRO A 986 1.67 28.46 -33.80
CA PRO A 986 0.58 29.00 -33.00
C PRO A 986 -0.79 28.93 -33.70
N LEU A 987 -0.83 28.62 -34.99
CA LEU A 987 -2.07 28.46 -35.76
C LEU A 987 -2.65 27.06 -35.67
N LEU A 988 -1.87 26.06 -35.24
CA LEU A 988 -2.35 24.69 -35.11
C LEU A 988 -3.10 24.48 -33.79
N THR A 989 -4.31 23.94 -33.90
CA THR A 989 -5.14 23.54 -32.75
C THR A 989 -4.97 22.06 -32.40
N LYS A 990 -4.47 21.24 -33.33
CA LYS A 990 -4.18 19.81 -33.18
C LYS A 990 -2.91 19.43 -33.95
N PRO A 991 -2.10 18.46 -33.47
CA PRO A 991 -0.93 18.02 -34.21
C PRO A 991 -1.34 17.41 -35.56
N SER A 992 -0.64 17.82 -36.63
CA SER A 992 -0.79 17.21 -37.95
C SER A 992 -0.41 15.71 -37.89
N PRO A 993 -1.10 14.82 -38.61
CA PRO A 993 -0.68 13.42 -38.74
C PRO A 993 0.71 13.25 -39.36
N LEU A 994 1.25 14.29 -40.01
CA LEU A 994 2.59 14.35 -40.62
C LEU A 994 3.67 14.95 -39.69
N TYR A 995 3.31 15.41 -38.49
CA TYR A 995 4.24 16.01 -37.51
C TYR A 995 5.10 17.17 -38.07
N ILE A 996 4.56 17.95 -39.01
CA ILE A 996 5.25 19.11 -39.62
C ILE A 996 5.61 20.19 -38.59
N ALA A 997 4.79 20.36 -37.55
CA ALA A 997 5.04 21.25 -36.42
C ALA A 997 4.35 20.70 -35.16
N PRO A 998 4.95 20.86 -33.97
CA PRO A 998 4.26 20.63 -32.69
C PRO A 998 3.15 21.67 -32.47
N VAL A 999 2.17 21.31 -31.65
CA VAL A 999 1.20 22.26 -31.10
C VAL A 999 1.52 22.57 -29.66
N ALA A 1000 1.07 23.72 -29.16
CA ALA A 1000 1.11 24.03 -27.74
C ALA A 1000 0.21 23.02 -26.98
N ARG A 1001 0.82 22.04 -26.32
CA ARG A 1001 0.05 21.06 -25.51
C ARG A 1001 -0.25 21.64 -24.15
N ARG A 1002 -1.48 21.39 -23.70
CA ARG A 1002 -1.91 21.74 -22.35
C ARG A 1002 -1.20 20.88 -21.32
N LEU A 1003 -0.78 21.49 -20.21
CA LEU A 1003 -0.23 20.78 -19.06
C LEU A 1003 -1.31 19.96 -18.38
N THR A 1004 -0.91 18.80 -17.84
CA THR A 1004 -1.78 18.01 -16.98
C THR A 1004 -2.00 18.74 -15.64
N ALA A 1005 -3.06 18.38 -14.94
CA ALA A 1005 -3.37 18.90 -13.62
C ALA A 1005 -2.20 18.78 -12.63
N GLU A 1006 -1.53 17.62 -12.61
CA GLU A 1006 -0.36 17.36 -11.79
C GLU A 1006 0.80 18.29 -12.16
N GLN A 1007 1.10 18.42 -13.46
CA GLN A 1007 2.15 19.33 -13.94
C GLN A 1007 1.87 20.77 -13.52
N ILE A 1008 0.62 21.26 -13.64
CA ILE A 1008 0.26 22.63 -13.23
C ILE A 1008 0.55 22.83 -11.74
N VAL A 1009 0.07 21.93 -10.89
CA VAL A 1009 0.25 22.05 -9.44
C VAL A 1009 1.72 21.95 -9.06
N ASP A 1010 2.40 20.87 -9.46
CA ASP A 1010 3.79 20.61 -9.07
C ASP A 1010 4.73 21.70 -9.62
N SER A 1011 4.47 22.20 -10.84
CA SER A 1011 5.25 23.30 -11.42
C SER A 1011 5.09 24.61 -10.66
N LEU A 1012 3.88 24.94 -10.19
CA LEU A 1012 3.64 26.15 -9.43
C LEU A 1012 4.35 26.12 -8.07
N PHE A 1013 4.27 25.00 -7.34
CA PHE A 1013 5.02 24.84 -6.08
C PHE A 1013 6.53 24.85 -6.30
N SER A 1014 7.02 24.12 -7.31
CA SER A 1014 8.44 24.04 -7.65
C SER A 1014 9.03 25.41 -8.03
N ALA A 1015 8.40 26.13 -8.95
CA ALA A 1015 8.94 27.39 -9.45
C ALA A 1015 8.90 28.52 -8.40
N THR A 1016 7.86 28.58 -7.57
CA THR A 1016 7.78 29.53 -6.45
C THR A 1016 8.69 29.15 -5.28
N GLY A 1017 9.11 27.88 -5.20
CA GLY A 1017 9.82 27.32 -4.06
C GLY A 1017 8.95 27.24 -2.81
N LYS A 1018 7.62 27.16 -2.96
CA LYS A 1018 6.70 26.94 -1.84
C LYS A 1018 6.72 25.46 -1.46
N PRO A 1019 6.89 25.09 -0.18
CA PRO A 1019 6.82 23.69 0.23
C PRO A 1019 5.44 23.06 -0.02
N PHE A 1020 5.42 21.85 -0.56
CA PHE A 1020 4.21 21.06 -0.80
C PHE A 1020 3.75 20.38 0.50
N VAL A 1021 3.24 21.17 1.45
CA VAL A 1021 2.82 20.67 2.77
C VAL A 1021 1.29 20.54 2.83
N LEU A 1022 0.77 19.32 2.85
CA LEU A 1022 -0.66 19.02 2.98
C LEU A 1022 -0.93 18.04 4.14
N GLU A 1023 -2.20 17.73 4.42
CA GLU A 1023 -2.55 16.68 5.38
C GLU A 1023 -2.08 15.29 4.91
N GLU A 1024 -1.96 14.32 5.84
CA GLU A 1024 -1.81 12.91 5.46
C GLU A 1024 -3.06 12.44 4.71
N VAL A 1025 -2.88 11.69 3.63
CA VAL A 1025 -3.99 11.09 2.87
C VAL A 1025 -4.51 9.87 3.63
N SER A 1026 -5.13 10.12 4.78
CA SER A 1026 -5.69 9.13 5.69
C SER A 1026 -6.76 9.75 6.59
N LEU A 1027 -7.78 8.95 6.93
CA LEU A 1027 -8.80 9.31 7.94
C LEU A 1027 -8.61 8.57 9.26
N ASP A 1028 -7.57 7.74 9.37
CA ASP A 1028 -7.27 6.90 10.55
C ASP A 1028 -5.86 7.23 11.05
N ILE A 1029 -5.52 8.51 11.18
CA ILE A 1029 -4.15 9.00 11.48
C ILE A 1029 -3.60 8.50 12.84
N ASP A 1030 -4.48 8.04 13.73
CA ASP A 1030 -4.16 7.41 15.02
C ASP A 1030 -4.08 5.86 14.96
N SER A 1031 -4.39 5.26 13.80
CA SER A 1031 -4.23 3.83 13.48
C SER A 1031 -4.95 2.88 14.44
N VAL A 1032 -6.19 3.22 14.80
CA VAL A 1032 -6.99 2.39 15.70
C VAL A 1032 -7.98 1.49 14.97
N ARG A 1033 -8.30 1.80 13.70
CA ARG A 1033 -9.24 1.03 12.88
C ARG A 1033 -8.66 -0.30 12.39
N ALA A 1034 -9.56 -1.17 11.96
CA ALA A 1034 -9.22 -2.38 11.23
C ALA A 1034 -8.63 -2.05 9.84
N LEU A 1035 -7.55 -2.74 9.47
CA LEU A 1035 -6.85 -2.63 8.19
C LEU A 1035 -7.74 -2.95 6.98
N SER A 1036 -8.79 -3.76 7.17
CA SER A 1036 -9.77 -4.04 6.11
C SER A 1036 -10.68 -2.85 5.79
N SER A 1037 -10.76 -1.87 6.69
CA SER A 1037 -11.60 -0.68 6.57
C SER A 1037 -10.82 0.63 6.69
N SER A 1038 -9.49 0.59 6.72
CA SER A 1038 -8.62 1.77 6.68
C SER A 1038 -7.58 1.68 5.56
N VAL A 1039 -7.29 2.83 4.96
CA VAL A 1039 -6.23 3.03 3.97
C VAL A 1039 -5.48 4.30 4.37
N THR A 1040 -4.16 4.26 4.25
CA THR A 1040 -3.30 5.45 4.23
C THR A 1040 -2.54 5.45 2.91
N LEU A 1041 -2.36 6.62 2.33
CA LEU A 1041 -1.44 6.82 1.20
C LEU A 1041 -0.24 7.70 1.61
N GLY A 1042 -0.04 7.90 2.91
CA GLY A 1042 1.05 8.70 3.46
C GLY A 1042 0.83 10.21 3.33
N LYS A 1043 1.87 10.98 3.68
CA LYS A 1043 1.89 12.44 3.49
C LYS A 1043 2.30 12.72 2.04
N PRO A 1044 1.50 13.46 1.27
CA PRO A 1044 1.78 13.69 -0.13
C PRO A 1044 2.87 14.76 -0.29
N GLU A 1045 3.85 14.48 -1.16
CA GLU A 1045 4.94 15.40 -1.53
C GLU A 1045 4.82 15.87 -3.00
N ARG A 1046 3.85 15.29 -3.73
CA ARG A 1046 3.54 15.57 -5.14
C ARG A 1046 2.05 15.47 -5.38
N ALA A 1047 1.55 16.15 -6.42
CA ALA A 1047 0.14 16.13 -6.80
C ALA A 1047 -0.38 14.72 -7.13
N TRP A 1048 0.42 13.86 -7.76
CA TRP A 1048 0.02 12.49 -8.13
C TRP A 1048 -0.31 11.60 -6.92
N MET A 1049 0.19 11.94 -5.72
CA MET A 1049 -0.05 11.18 -4.49
C MET A 1049 -1.46 11.39 -3.93
N LEU A 1050 -2.18 12.40 -4.42
CA LEU A 1050 -3.55 12.68 -3.98
C LEU A 1050 -4.55 11.65 -4.48
N THR A 1051 -5.73 11.63 -3.86
CA THR A 1051 -6.88 10.81 -4.26
C THR A 1051 -8.18 11.57 -3.96
N SER A 1052 -9.32 11.05 -4.41
CA SER A 1052 -10.63 11.62 -4.12
C SER A 1052 -10.89 11.75 -2.61
N THR A 1053 -11.36 12.93 -2.22
CA THR A 1053 -11.95 13.28 -0.92
C THR A 1053 -13.48 13.20 -0.93
N SER A 1054 -14.10 12.76 -2.03
CA SER A 1054 -15.48 13.12 -2.42
C SER A 1054 -16.63 12.51 -1.59
N ASN A 1055 -16.38 11.86 -0.45
CA ASN A 1055 -17.44 11.40 0.48
C ASN A 1055 -17.50 12.19 1.80
N GLU A 1056 -16.83 13.34 1.91
CA GLU A 1056 -16.86 14.19 3.12
C GLU A 1056 -18.20 14.88 3.38
N ARG A 1057 -19.12 14.92 2.39
CA ARG A 1057 -20.44 15.56 2.54
C ARG A 1057 -21.21 15.06 3.77
N ASP A 1058 -21.06 13.78 4.10
CA ASP A 1058 -21.78 13.15 5.21
C ASP A 1058 -21.00 13.20 6.54
N ARG A 1059 -19.74 13.67 6.54
CA ARG A 1059 -18.85 13.75 7.73
C ARG A 1059 -17.89 14.96 7.67
N PRO A 1060 -18.37 16.20 7.86
CA PRO A 1060 -17.55 17.43 7.74
C PRO A 1060 -16.33 17.49 8.67
N SER A 1061 -16.40 16.85 9.83
CA SER A 1061 -15.31 16.75 10.80
C SER A 1061 -14.08 15.98 10.27
N LEU A 1062 -14.25 15.13 9.25
CA LEU A 1062 -13.18 14.37 8.61
C LEU A 1062 -12.59 15.09 7.40
N SER A 1063 -12.84 16.39 7.27
CA SER A 1063 -12.36 17.12 6.11
C SER A 1063 -10.84 17.25 6.05
N LEU A 1064 -10.32 17.24 4.82
CA LEU A 1064 -8.90 17.49 4.50
C LEU A 1064 -8.76 18.80 3.70
N PRO A 1065 -8.90 19.99 4.33
CA PRO A 1065 -9.04 21.25 3.61
C PRO A 1065 -7.86 21.62 2.70
N ARG A 1066 -6.62 21.31 3.07
CA ARG A 1066 -5.47 21.63 2.22
C ARG A 1066 -5.40 20.70 1.01
N ILE A 1067 -5.60 19.39 1.20
CA ILE A 1067 -5.77 18.43 0.09
C ILE A 1067 -6.92 18.88 -0.82
N GLN A 1068 -8.07 19.24 -0.25
CA GLN A 1068 -9.24 19.69 -1.02
C GLN A 1068 -8.93 20.94 -1.86
N ALA A 1069 -8.14 21.89 -1.33
CA ALA A 1069 -7.75 23.10 -2.06
C ALA A 1069 -6.92 22.78 -3.31
N VAL A 1070 -5.99 21.83 -3.22
CA VAL A 1070 -5.17 21.38 -4.36
C VAL A 1070 -6.00 20.50 -5.31
N ALA A 1071 -6.73 19.52 -4.78
CA ALA A 1071 -7.58 18.62 -5.55
C ALA A 1071 -8.64 19.36 -6.39
N SER A 1072 -9.21 20.45 -5.87
CA SER A 1072 -10.20 21.25 -6.62
C SER A 1072 -9.60 21.91 -7.86
N ILE A 1073 -8.34 22.36 -7.77
CA ILE A 1073 -7.61 22.89 -8.94
C ILE A 1073 -7.37 21.75 -9.92
N MET A 1074 -6.83 20.63 -9.44
CA MET A 1074 -6.56 19.48 -10.30
C MET A 1074 -7.82 19.02 -11.07
N GLN A 1075 -8.97 18.90 -10.40
CA GLN A 1075 -10.25 18.54 -11.03
C GLN A 1075 -10.66 19.54 -12.12
N THR A 1076 -10.43 20.83 -11.89
CA THR A 1076 -10.73 21.90 -12.87
C THR A 1076 -9.87 21.78 -14.14
N PHE A 1077 -8.70 21.12 -14.03
CA PHE A 1077 -7.79 20.78 -15.13
C PHE A 1077 -7.87 19.29 -15.54
N GLY A 1078 -9.02 18.65 -15.33
CA GLY A 1078 -9.32 17.32 -15.87
C GLY A 1078 -8.78 16.14 -15.04
N TRP A 1079 -8.25 16.38 -13.84
CA TRP A 1079 -7.80 15.29 -12.97
C TRP A 1079 -8.96 14.43 -12.49
N ARG A 1080 -8.71 13.11 -12.47
CA ARG A 1080 -9.64 12.10 -12.02
C ARG A 1080 -9.23 11.62 -10.63
N GLY A 1081 -9.87 12.17 -9.60
CA GLY A 1081 -9.65 11.71 -8.22
C GLY A 1081 -10.16 10.29 -7.95
N ALA A 1082 -11.07 9.79 -8.80
CA ALA A 1082 -11.52 8.39 -8.81
C ALA A 1082 -11.40 7.82 -10.23
N ARG A 1083 -10.86 6.61 -10.35
CA ARG A 1083 -10.49 5.95 -11.61
C ARG A 1083 -11.16 4.59 -11.74
N GLN A 1084 -12.48 4.60 -11.98
CA GLN A 1084 -13.25 3.36 -12.13
C GLN A 1084 -12.97 2.61 -13.44
N ASP A 1085 -12.36 3.29 -14.41
CA ASP A 1085 -12.08 2.81 -15.76
C ASP A 1085 -10.72 3.34 -16.28
N PRO A 1086 -10.05 2.59 -17.18
CA PRO A 1086 -8.71 2.88 -17.67
C PRO A 1086 -8.65 3.95 -18.77
N THR A 1087 -9.27 5.11 -18.56
CA THR A 1087 -9.25 6.22 -19.52
C THR A 1087 -8.00 7.09 -19.35
N SER A 1088 -7.13 7.13 -20.36
CA SER A 1088 -5.88 7.91 -20.37
C SER A 1088 -6.01 9.29 -21.03
N VAL A 1089 -7.12 9.55 -21.72
CA VAL A 1089 -7.46 10.86 -22.31
C VAL A 1089 -8.34 11.64 -21.34
N ARG A 1090 -7.83 12.76 -20.82
CA ARG A 1090 -8.57 13.62 -19.88
C ARG A 1090 -9.28 14.76 -20.62
N GLU A 1091 -10.37 15.25 -20.04
CA GLU A 1091 -11.02 16.49 -20.49
C GLU A 1091 -10.13 17.68 -20.11
N VAL A 1092 -9.49 18.27 -21.12
CA VAL A 1092 -8.56 19.41 -20.95
C VAL A 1092 -9.08 20.68 -21.60
N ASP A 1093 -10.35 20.69 -22.01
CA ASP A 1093 -10.94 21.82 -22.71
C ASP A 1093 -10.91 23.11 -21.86
N PRO A 1094 -10.71 24.27 -22.48
CA PRO A 1094 -10.75 25.54 -21.79
C PRO A 1094 -12.12 25.78 -21.15
N ASN A 1095 -12.13 26.18 -19.87
CA ASN A 1095 -13.35 26.61 -19.19
C ASN A 1095 -13.08 27.83 -18.30
N VAL A 1096 -14.15 28.53 -17.91
CA VAL A 1096 -14.05 29.76 -17.10
C VAL A 1096 -13.55 29.52 -15.67
N LEU A 1097 -13.65 28.30 -15.16
CA LEU A 1097 -13.22 27.95 -13.80
C LEU A 1097 -11.70 27.84 -13.71
N GLN A 1098 -11.02 27.36 -14.77
CA GLN A 1098 -9.56 27.23 -14.83
C GLN A 1098 -8.81 28.52 -14.44
N PRO A 1099 -9.01 29.68 -15.11
CA PRO A 1099 -8.36 30.91 -14.70
C PRO A 1099 -8.90 31.45 -13.37
N ALA A 1100 -10.20 31.27 -13.08
CA ALA A 1100 -10.80 31.79 -11.85
C ALA A 1100 -10.22 31.13 -10.59
N ILE A 1101 -10.00 29.81 -10.61
CA ILE A 1101 -9.49 29.04 -9.47
C ILE A 1101 -7.98 29.23 -9.28
N LEU A 1102 -7.21 29.43 -10.35
CA LEU A 1102 -5.80 29.81 -10.22
C LEU A 1102 -5.65 31.21 -9.61
N ALA A 1103 -6.46 32.16 -10.07
CA ALA A 1103 -6.39 33.56 -9.62
C ALA A 1103 -6.90 33.78 -8.19
N ASN A 1104 -7.95 33.06 -7.78
CA ASN A 1104 -8.69 33.34 -6.54
C ASN A 1104 -8.79 32.13 -5.60
N GLY A 1105 -8.23 30.98 -5.98
CA GLY A 1105 -8.27 29.78 -5.15
C GLY A 1105 -7.37 29.87 -3.93
N VAL A 1106 -7.65 29.00 -2.95
CA VAL A 1106 -6.89 28.91 -1.70
C VAL A 1106 -5.40 28.63 -1.95
N MET A 1107 -5.08 27.72 -2.86
CA MET A 1107 -3.71 27.42 -3.25
C MET A 1107 -3.00 28.64 -3.86
N GLY A 1108 -3.69 29.47 -4.65
CA GLY A 1108 -3.13 30.68 -5.24
C GLY A 1108 -2.60 31.63 -4.16
N THR A 1109 -3.31 31.77 -3.05
CA THR A 1109 -2.85 32.57 -1.90
C THR A 1109 -1.56 32.05 -1.29
N TRP A 1110 -1.37 30.72 -1.24
CA TRP A 1110 -0.15 30.13 -0.69
C TRP A 1110 1.07 30.34 -1.57
N LEU A 1111 0.86 30.36 -2.89
CA LEU A 1111 1.90 30.49 -3.92
C LEU A 1111 2.30 31.94 -4.19
N THR A 1112 1.42 32.90 -3.88
CA THR A 1112 1.73 34.32 -4.07
C THR A 1112 2.19 34.99 -2.80
N ARG A 1113 1.74 34.55 -1.61
CA ARG A 1113 2.14 35.17 -0.35
C ARG A 1113 3.56 34.79 0.05
N LEU A 1114 4.41 35.81 0.17
CA LEU A 1114 5.76 35.69 0.71
C LEU A 1114 5.68 35.42 2.22
N SER A 1115 5.85 34.16 2.56
CA SER A 1115 5.96 33.62 3.93
C SER A 1115 7.42 33.24 4.21
N ASP A 1116 7.79 33.00 5.47
CA ASP A 1116 9.19 32.69 5.84
C ASP A 1116 9.71 31.39 5.20
N ASP A 1117 8.82 30.45 4.90
CA ASP A 1117 9.12 29.18 4.23
C ASP A 1117 8.98 29.25 2.70
N HIS A 1118 8.69 30.44 2.13
CA HIS A 1118 8.46 30.60 0.69
C HIS A 1118 9.78 30.89 -0.04
N GLY A 1119 10.14 30.09 -1.05
CA GLY A 1119 11.39 30.24 -1.80
C GLY A 1119 11.64 31.64 -2.36
N MET A 1120 10.60 32.30 -2.92
CA MET A 1120 10.71 33.69 -3.38
C MET A 1120 11.08 34.70 -2.29
N THR A 1121 10.75 34.45 -1.02
CA THR A 1121 11.17 35.32 0.09
C THR A 1121 12.70 35.35 0.18
N HIS A 1122 13.36 34.21 0.02
CA HIS A 1122 14.83 34.14 0.05
C HIS A 1122 15.45 34.82 -1.17
N VAL A 1123 14.92 34.55 -2.38
CA VAL A 1123 15.42 35.15 -3.63
C VAL A 1123 15.37 36.67 -3.56
N VAL A 1124 14.27 37.25 -3.09
CA VAL A 1124 14.14 38.72 -3.03
C VAL A 1124 15.02 39.35 -1.95
N MET A 1125 15.48 38.59 -0.95
CA MET A 1125 16.38 39.09 0.10
C MET A 1125 17.84 39.12 -0.32
N GLU A 1126 18.22 38.44 -1.41
CA GLU A 1126 19.59 38.44 -1.94
C GLU A 1126 20.01 39.83 -2.44
N ASP A 1127 21.31 40.12 -2.39
CA ASP A 1127 21.90 41.36 -2.90
C ASP A 1127 22.01 41.30 -4.43
N GLN A 1128 21.12 42.02 -5.11
CA GLN A 1128 20.99 42.07 -6.58
C GLN A 1128 20.27 43.36 -7.01
N THR A 1129 20.33 43.73 -8.29
CA THR A 1129 19.53 44.85 -8.81
C THR A 1129 18.08 44.46 -9.07
N VAL A 1130 17.20 45.46 -9.23
CA VAL A 1130 15.79 45.22 -9.58
C VAL A 1130 15.68 44.58 -10.96
N GLU A 1131 16.53 44.98 -11.90
CA GLU A 1131 16.60 44.41 -13.25
C GLU A 1131 17.00 42.93 -13.20
N GLU A 1132 18.02 42.59 -12.41
CA GLU A 1132 18.46 41.20 -12.21
C GLU A 1132 17.35 40.35 -11.57
N LEU A 1133 16.65 40.89 -10.57
CA LEU A 1133 15.50 40.22 -9.96
C LEU A 1133 14.41 39.94 -11.01
N VAL A 1134 14.05 40.93 -11.84
CA VAL A 1134 13.03 40.76 -12.88
C VAL A 1134 13.46 39.71 -13.90
N ASP A 1135 14.71 39.72 -14.35
CA ASP A 1135 15.23 38.70 -15.27
C ASP A 1135 15.12 37.29 -14.66
N ARG A 1136 15.50 37.14 -13.39
CA ARG A 1136 15.41 35.86 -12.67
C ARG A 1136 13.97 35.40 -12.47
N LEU A 1137 13.03 36.31 -12.19
CA LEU A 1137 11.61 35.96 -12.09
C LEU A 1137 11.08 35.38 -13.40
N PHE A 1138 11.43 35.98 -14.53
CA PHE A 1138 11.02 35.50 -15.85
C PHE A 1138 11.64 34.15 -16.20
N LEU A 1139 12.93 33.97 -15.91
CA LEU A 1139 13.60 32.67 -16.10
C LEU A 1139 13.01 31.58 -15.21
N ARG A 1140 12.83 31.85 -13.92
CA ARG A 1140 12.36 30.87 -12.96
C ARG A 1140 10.89 30.49 -13.14
N LEU A 1141 10.03 31.48 -13.37
CA LEU A 1141 8.57 31.25 -13.47
C LEU A 1141 8.15 30.86 -14.89
N LEU A 1142 8.72 31.50 -15.91
CA LEU A 1142 8.25 31.38 -17.30
C LEU A 1142 9.27 30.72 -18.23
N THR A 1143 10.50 30.48 -17.78
CA THR A 1143 11.59 29.89 -18.57
C THR A 1143 11.84 30.67 -19.87
N ARG A 1144 11.87 31.99 -19.78
CA ARG A 1144 12.23 32.88 -20.90
C ARG A 1144 12.74 34.21 -20.37
N GLU A 1145 13.31 35.02 -21.25
CA GLU A 1145 13.63 36.42 -20.92
C GLU A 1145 12.37 37.30 -20.98
N PRO A 1146 12.31 38.39 -20.19
CA PRO A 1146 11.26 39.39 -20.33
C PRO A 1146 11.44 40.15 -21.64
N SER A 1147 10.32 40.47 -22.30
CA SER A 1147 10.35 41.48 -23.37
C SER A 1147 10.75 42.85 -22.80
N ALA A 1148 11.24 43.75 -23.66
CA ALA A 1148 11.64 45.10 -23.24
C ALA A 1148 10.53 45.85 -22.48
N LEU A 1149 9.28 45.70 -22.93
CA LEU A 1149 8.11 46.32 -22.28
C LEU A 1149 7.76 45.67 -20.94
N GLU A 1150 7.84 44.34 -20.85
CA GLU A 1150 7.66 43.63 -19.57
C GLU A 1150 8.73 44.05 -18.57
N LYS A 1151 10.00 44.06 -18.99
CA LYS A 1151 11.13 44.45 -18.14
C LYS A 1151 10.96 45.88 -17.63
N GLU A 1152 10.70 46.84 -18.51
CA GLU A 1152 10.46 48.24 -18.11
C GLU A 1152 9.32 48.35 -17.09
N ARG A 1153 8.19 47.66 -17.32
CA ARG A 1153 7.02 47.71 -16.46
C ARG A 1153 7.31 47.14 -15.06
N TYR A 1154 7.87 45.94 -14.98
CA TYR A 1154 8.12 45.28 -13.70
C TYR A 1154 9.25 45.94 -12.91
N VAL A 1155 10.32 46.38 -13.58
CA VAL A 1155 11.41 47.13 -12.93
C VAL A 1155 10.86 48.42 -12.33
N LYS A 1156 10.09 49.19 -13.10
CA LYS A 1156 9.47 50.42 -12.60
C LYS A 1156 8.57 50.17 -11.39
N PHE A 1157 7.78 49.09 -11.41
CA PHE A 1157 6.84 48.78 -10.34
C PHE A 1157 7.53 48.35 -9.03
N LEU A 1158 8.61 47.57 -9.13
CA LEU A 1158 9.37 47.03 -7.99
C LEU A 1158 10.46 47.97 -7.45
N SER A 1159 10.86 49.01 -8.21
CA SER A 1159 11.94 49.93 -7.81
C SER A 1159 11.61 50.75 -6.56
N GLU A 1160 10.34 51.11 -6.37
CA GLU A 1160 9.90 51.91 -5.23
C GLU A 1160 10.04 51.12 -3.93
N GLY A 1161 10.95 51.54 -3.04
CA GLY A 1161 11.21 50.88 -1.76
C GLY A 1161 12.14 49.68 -1.81
N TYR A 1162 12.73 49.35 -2.96
CA TYR A 1162 13.58 48.16 -3.12
C TYR A 1162 14.86 48.19 -2.26
N ALA A 1163 15.51 49.35 -2.14
CA ALA A 1163 16.77 49.48 -1.41
C ALA A 1163 16.61 49.17 0.09
N ASP A 1164 15.47 49.54 0.68
CA ASP A 1164 15.17 49.36 2.10
C ASP A 1164 14.19 48.19 2.36
N ARG A 1165 14.02 47.30 1.38
CA ARG A 1165 12.98 46.26 1.43
C ARG A 1165 13.22 45.21 2.52
N VAL A 1166 14.47 44.90 2.84
CA VAL A 1166 14.83 43.84 3.78
C VAL A 1166 14.92 44.41 5.19
N ILE A 1167 14.13 43.85 6.10
CA ILE A 1167 14.15 44.22 7.52
C ILE A 1167 15.29 43.44 8.20
N PRO A 1168 16.25 44.12 8.88
CA PRO A 1168 17.30 43.46 9.64
C PRO A 1168 16.73 42.51 10.69
N GLU A 1169 17.36 41.34 10.88
CA GLU A 1169 16.86 40.31 11.81
C GLU A 1169 16.59 40.83 13.23
N ALA A 1170 17.44 41.74 13.72
CA ALA A 1170 17.29 42.37 15.03
C ALA A 1170 16.04 43.27 15.18
N GLU A 1171 15.47 43.73 14.06
CA GLU A 1171 14.29 44.61 14.01
C GLU A 1171 13.00 43.82 13.71
N ARG A 1172 13.11 42.53 13.36
CA ARG A 1172 11.95 41.70 13.05
C ARG A 1172 11.16 41.42 14.32
N VAL A 1173 9.91 41.89 14.35
CA VAL A 1173 8.98 41.60 15.44
C VAL A 1173 8.54 40.15 15.31
N VAL A 1174 9.12 39.27 16.12
CA VAL A 1174 8.60 37.91 16.32
C VAL A 1174 7.54 37.98 17.40
N ALA A 1175 6.29 37.69 17.06
CA ALA A 1175 5.23 37.56 18.06
C ALA A 1175 5.64 36.48 19.06
N LYS A 1176 5.86 36.86 20.33
CA LYS A 1176 6.03 35.86 21.38
C LYS A 1176 4.67 35.21 21.62
N PRO A 1177 4.56 33.87 21.60
CA PRO A 1177 3.31 33.22 21.95
C PRO A 1177 2.92 33.61 23.38
N ASP A 1178 1.70 34.11 23.56
CA ASP A 1178 1.16 34.47 24.87
C ASP A 1178 0.69 33.19 25.58
N GLY A 1179 1.52 32.67 26.50
CA GLY A 1179 1.18 31.54 27.36
C GLY A 1179 1.92 30.23 27.06
N PRO A 1180 1.59 29.14 27.77
CA PRO A 1180 2.20 27.83 27.57
C PRO A 1180 1.83 27.25 26.20
N ARG A 1181 2.76 26.51 25.57
CA ARG A 1181 2.48 25.79 24.31
C ARG A 1181 1.38 24.75 24.55
N VAL A 1182 0.44 24.64 23.62
CA VAL A 1182 -0.62 23.62 23.62
C VAL A 1182 -0.54 22.77 22.37
N PRO A 1183 -0.86 21.46 22.43
CA PRO A 1183 -0.84 20.60 21.26
C PRO A 1183 -1.92 21.01 20.26
N GLU A 1184 -1.63 20.90 18.96
CA GLU A 1184 -2.66 21.01 17.94
C GLU A 1184 -3.60 19.80 18.03
N LYS A 1185 -4.89 20.05 18.24
CA LYS A 1185 -5.90 18.99 18.32
C LYS A 1185 -6.10 18.36 16.94
N PHE A 1186 -6.16 17.03 16.90
CA PHE A 1186 -6.46 16.28 15.69
C PHE A 1186 -7.85 15.66 15.72
N VAL A 1187 -8.43 15.55 14.52
CA VAL A 1187 -9.65 14.77 14.27
C VAL A 1187 -9.24 13.54 13.47
N SER A 1188 -9.70 12.38 13.90
CA SER A 1188 -9.52 11.10 13.23
C SER A 1188 -10.86 10.36 13.22
N TRP A 1189 -10.92 9.22 12.51
CA TRP A 1189 -12.08 8.35 12.53
C TRP A 1189 -12.52 7.98 13.94
N SER A 1190 -11.61 7.93 14.92
CA SER A 1190 -11.91 7.55 16.30
C SER A 1190 -12.74 8.58 17.08
N ASN A 1191 -12.71 9.87 16.73
CA ASN A 1191 -13.33 10.95 17.50
C ASN A 1191 -14.21 11.91 16.68
N HIS A 1192 -14.37 11.67 15.38
CA HIS A 1192 -15.07 12.57 14.45
C HIS A 1192 -16.56 12.81 14.76
N LEU A 1193 -17.20 12.01 15.62
CA LEU A 1193 -18.60 12.21 16.04
C LEU A 1193 -18.73 13.11 17.27
N ASP A 1194 -17.62 13.55 17.87
CA ASP A 1194 -17.65 14.49 18.98
C ASP A 1194 -17.98 15.91 18.49
N GLY A 1195 -18.71 16.68 19.31
CA GLY A 1195 -19.17 18.01 18.93
C GLY A 1195 -18.03 18.98 18.61
N GLU A 1196 -16.90 18.88 19.32
CA GLU A 1196 -15.71 19.73 19.13
C GLU A 1196 -15.00 19.45 17.80
N ALA A 1197 -15.14 18.23 17.25
CA ALA A 1197 -14.45 17.83 16.02
C ALA A 1197 -14.87 18.69 14.80
N ASN A 1198 -16.13 19.10 14.73
CA ASN A 1198 -16.59 20.00 13.66
C ASN A 1198 -15.99 21.40 13.79
N THR A 1199 -15.81 21.91 15.01
CA THR A 1199 -15.18 23.21 15.26
C THR A 1199 -13.73 23.19 14.80
N ILE A 1200 -12.97 22.15 15.14
CA ILE A 1200 -11.57 21.99 14.70
C ILE A 1200 -11.48 21.89 13.18
N ALA A 1201 -12.38 21.16 12.53
CA ALA A 1201 -12.41 21.06 11.08
C ALA A 1201 -12.65 22.44 10.41
N GLN A 1202 -13.57 23.25 10.96
CA GLN A 1202 -13.79 24.62 10.50
C GLN A 1202 -12.56 25.51 10.72
N GLU A 1203 -11.89 25.41 11.87
CA GLU A 1203 -10.65 26.14 12.15
C GLU A 1203 -9.53 25.76 11.18
N LYS A 1204 -9.39 24.46 10.84
CA LYS A 1204 -8.45 23.97 9.83
C LYS A 1204 -8.78 24.47 8.43
N GLU A 1205 -10.06 24.52 8.07
CA GLU A 1205 -10.51 25.07 6.80
C GLU A 1205 -10.20 26.57 6.70
N GLU A 1206 -10.46 27.34 7.76
CA GLU A 1206 -10.07 28.74 7.84
C GLU A 1206 -8.56 28.93 7.79
N ALA A 1207 -7.79 28.10 8.49
CA ALA A 1207 -6.31 28.14 8.45
C ALA A 1207 -5.78 27.84 7.06
N ALA A 1208 -6.34 26.83 6.38
CA ALA A 1208 -6.03 26.53 4.99
C ALA A 1208 -6.34 27.73 4.08
N ARG A 1209 -7.51 28.34 4.18
CA ARG A 1209 -7.87 29.57 3.43
C ARG A 1209 -6.94 30.74 3.72
N ARG A 1210 -6.58 30.95 4.98
CA ARG A 1210 -5.67 32.03 5.39
C ARG A 1210 -4.27 31.81 4.83
N GLY A 1211 -3.77 30.57 4.79
CA GLY A 1211 -2.38 30.25 4.45
C GLY A 1211 -1.38 30.70 5.52
N ASN A 1212 -0.09 30.51 5.25
CA ASN A 1212 0.98 30.91 6.17
C ASN A 1212 0.97 32.44 6.39
N PRO A 1213 1.38 32.93 7.57
CA PRO A 1213 1.51 34.37 7.79
C PRO A 1213 2.55 34.98 6.83
N PRO A 1214 2.36 36.23 6.41
CA PRO A 1214 3.36 36.93 5.61
C PRO A 1214 4.66 37.09 6.41
N THR A 1215 5.79 37.05 5.71
CA THR A 1215 7.11 37.25 6.31
C THR A 1215 7.23 38.62 6.96
N ASN A 1216 7.92 38.68 8.09
CA ASN A 1216 8.34 39.94 8.72
C ASN A 1216 9.76 40.36 8.30
N ALA A 1217 10.40 39.63 7.38
CA ALA A 1217 11.73 39.94 6.87
C ALA A 1217 11.70 41.02 5.76
N LEU A 1218 10.52 41.40 5.28
CA LEU A 1218 10.33 42.39 4.22
C LEU A 1218 9.41 43.53 4.69
N THR A 1219 9.64 44.74 4.19
CA THR A 1219 8.70 45.85 4.40
C THR A 1219 7.35 45.53 3.77
N THR A 1220 6.26 45.82 4.49
CA THR A 1220 4.90 45.44 4.08
C THR A 1220 4.55 45.94 2.68
N ASP A 1221 4.85 47.20 2.39
CA ASP A 1221 4.50 47.84 1.11
C ASP A 1221 5.27 47.21 -0.06
N TRP A 1222 6.56 46.93 0.11
CA TRP A 1222 7.35 46.31 -0.94
C TRP A 1222 6.99 44.84 -1.14
N ARG A 1223 6.79 44.10 -0.05
CA ARG A 1223 6.30 42.71 -0.07
C ARG A 1223 5.00 42.61 -0.89
N LEU A 1224 4.00 43.45 -0.62
CA LEU A 1224 2.72 43.42 -1.33
C LEU A 1224 2.89 43.64 -2.85
N ARG A 1225 3.75 44.56 -3.28
CA ARG A 1225 4.06 44.77 -4.70
C ARG A 1225 4.69 43.52 -5.33
N MET A 1226 5.60 42.88 -4.62
CA MET A 1226 6.20 41.63 -5.09
C MET A 1226 5.16 40.50 -5.20
N GLU A 1227 4.25 40.39 -4.22
CA GLU A 1227 3.14 39.43 -4.26
C GLU A 1227 2.19 39.70 -5.45
N ASP A 1228 1.92 40.96 -5.79
CA ASP A 1228 1.16 41.35 -6.99
C ASP A 1228 1.88 40.93 -8.28
N VAL A 1229 3.20 41.06 -8.34
CA VAL A 1229 4.01 40.58 -9.47
C VAL A 1229 3.92 39.06 -9.60
N LEU A 1230 4.07 38.32 -8.50
CA LEU A 1230 3.90 36.87 -8.50
C LEU A 1230 2.49 36.50 -8.96
N TRP A 1231 1.46 37.13 -8.42
CA TRP A 1231 0.08 36.88 -8.82
C TRP A 1231 -0.12 37.09 -10.33
N ALA A 1232 0.41 38.19 -10.89
CA ALA A 1232 0.31 38.46 -12.33
C ALA A 1232 1.03 37.41 -13.18
N MET A 1233 2.23 36.98 -12.77
CA MET A 1233 3.03 36.00 -13.50
C MET A 1233 2.46 34.58 -13.41
N LEU A 1234 1.97 34.16 -12.25
CA LEU A 1234 1.35 32.83 -12.04
C LEU A 1234 0.01 32.69 -12.79
N ASN A 1235 -0.64 33.80 -13.12
CA ASN A 1235 -1.86 33.82 -13.94
C ASN A 1235 -1.58 34.02 -15.45
N SER A 1236 -0.31 33.96 -15.88
CA SER A 1236 0.04 33.94 -17.31
C SER A 1236 -0.49 32.66 -17.97
N SER A 1237 -0.96 32.79 -19.22
CA SER A 1237 -1.35 31.64 -20.05
C SER A 1237 -0.21 30.62 -20.25
N GLU A 1238 1.05 31.02 -20.03
CA GLU A 1238 2.23 30.16 -20.14
C GLU A 1238 2.31 29.05 -19.08
N TRP A 1239 1.51 29.16 -18.02
CA TRP A 1239 1.33 28.11 -17.01
C TRP A 1239 0.36 27.00 -17.41
N ILE A 1240 -0.24 27.12 -18.59
CA ILE A 1240 -1.17 26.11 -19.11
C ILE A 1240 -0.55 25.33 -20.27
N TYR A 1241 0.58 25.78 -20.85
CA TYR A 1241 1.13 25.20 -22.09
C TYR A 1241 2.64 24.87 -22.04
N THR A 1242 3.04 23.86 -22.83
CA THR A 1242 4.42 23.35 -23.04
C THR A 1242 5.15 23.97 -24.25
N ARG A 1243 4.93 25.28 -24.52
CA ARG A 1243 5.32 25.99 -25.76
C ARG A 1243 6.66 25.57 -26.37
#